data_AF-A0A1V1NZL4-F1
#
_entry.id   AF-A0A1V1NZL4-F1
#
_cell.length_a   1.000
_cell.length_b   1.000
_cell.length_c   1.000
_cell.angle_alpha   90.00
_cell.angle_beta   90.00
_cell.angle_gamma   90.00
#
_symmetry.space_group_name_H-M   'P 1'
#
loop_
_entity.id
_entity.type
_entity.pdbx_description
1 polymer ?
#
loop_
_entity_poly.entity_id
_entity_poly.type
_entity_poly.pdbx_seq_one_letter_code
_entity_poly.pdbx_strand_id
1 'polypeptide(L)'
;MDDPDSETLSISLKSSNQALVNDHQLAIHGVGEEETLIIQPAENAVGAVSITIQVDDGYLMAQQSFMITITSVNDAPIAMSQVIETNENQPVDITLIAQDVDTQLLTFSIVSQGEKGSVDLVNSHSGKVVYQPDDSVYGTDRFLFSVSDEESTSVVTEVIVIIISVNGDPAASAGMNQQVDERSVCRLDASRSIDADGEIVSYLWSQLSGPTVTLSDMNVVMPEFTVPSAEKGQQEIVFQLTVIDNENAQSTDQVQISIIDKTSPLLNLVGDNPQIIEIGETYKELGATATDRVDGDLSSTISIQNNITDNLPGTYQVRYEIKDSSDNWTYVLRDVLVQDTTPPIIQLSGPSQVSIEVFSDYVDSGATVTDNYDEEYTLSLKDAIHNFDNQSLGTYEVKYKVSDSMGNTSATVVRTVRVIDTTKPVLTLIGEPIDKLIKGNEYKDAGAVVIDNYDLNIQQSLSVTQDVNADQLGTYKVVYNATDVSGNSADEIFRYVVVYETKTGTVQGTVIDEYNQPLSQVVIALTDATDFKPVQTDTMGRFTIENLPLNRKYYFNFSLNNYVDVDKCFTGSESFENIVMVEKENSGFKYIVGTCRHSDGSAIKDVSVSLESPDYETSALTDKNGSFSLSINRQVLYYTLRAVKKGIRHTRIPNFPLIPYKEIQLILN
;
A
#
# COMPACT_ATOMS: atom_id res chain seq x y z
N MET A 1 95.84 51.83 126.54
CA MET A 1 95.66 53.29 126.81
C MET A 1 96.78 53.77 127.75
N ASP A 2 96.97 55.06 127.99
CA ASP A 2 98.12 55.59 128.77
C ASP A 2 97.68 56.58 129.86
N ASP A 3 98.35 56.54 131.01
CA ASP A 3 98.10 57.35 132.20
C ASP A 3 99.46 57.83 132.76
N PRO A 4 99.75 59.16 132.78
CA PRO A 4 101.05 59.68 133.18
C PRO A 4 101.37 59.49 134.67
N ASP A 5 100.36 59.32 135.54
CA ASP A 5 100.54 59.16 136.99
C ASP A 5 100.46 57.67 137.44
N SER A 6 100.10 56.77 136.51
CA SER A 6 100.12 55.30 136.62
C SER A 6 99.03 54.65 137.48
N GLU A 7 97.86 55.29 137.56
CA GLU A 7 96.64 54.74 138.15
C GLU A 7 96.06 53.54 137.37
N THR A 8 95.08 52.85 137.96
CA THR A 8 94.38 51.73 137.29
C THR A 8 93.17 52.26 136.51
N LEU A 9 93.38 52.59 135.24
CA LEU A 9 92.34 53.05 134.33
C LEU A 9 91.15 52.08 134.27
N SER A 10 89.95 52.64 134.41
CA SER A 10 88.69 51.96 134.10
C SER A 10 88.14 52.44 132.77
N ILE A 11 87.61 51.52 131.94
CA ILE A 11 87.14 51.83 130.59
C ILE A 11 85.65 51.49 130.47
N SER A 12 84.90 52.40 129.86
CA SER A 12 83.50 52.19 129.49
C SER A 12 83.30 52.51 128.00
N LEU A 13 82.42 51.72 127.37
CA LEU A 13 82.08 51.84 125.95
C LEU A 13 80.61 52.24 125.84
N LYS A 14 80.29 53.12 124.90
CA LYS A 14 78.90 53.55 124.68
C LYS A 14 78.58 53.82 123.22
N SER A 15 77.53 53.17 122.73
CA SER A 15 76.93 53.39 121.42
C SER A 15 75.91 54.54 121.46
N SER A 16 75.97 55.41 120.44
CA SER A 16 74.98 56.46 120.23
C SER A 16 73.61 55.93 119.75
N ASN A 17 73.53 54.66 119.34
CA ASN A 17 72.28 54.03 118.88
C ASN A 17 72.22 52.54 119.27
N GLN A 18 71.55 52.28 120.39
CA GLN A 18 71.38 50.97 121.02
C GLN A 18 70.63 49.92 120.17
N ALA A 19 70.04 50.32 119.04
CA ALA A 19 69.35 49.44 118.09
C ALA A 19 70.22 49.04 116.88
N LEU A 20 71.31 49.78 116.58
CA LEU A 20 72.28 49.40 115.55
C LEU A 20 73.44 48.59 116.16
N VAL A 21 73.95 49.06 117.30
CA VAL A 21 74.95 48.38 118.13
C VAL A 21 74.55 48.62 119.58
N ASN A 22 74.27 47.57 120.33
CA ASN A 22 73.96 47.70 121.76
C ASN A 22 75.24 47.85 122.60
N ASP A 23 75.19 48.53 123.74
CA ASP A 23 76.34 48.63 124.66
C ASP A 23 76.84 47.24 125.13
N HIS A 24 75.95 46.23 125.20
CA HIS A 24 76.33 44.85 125.52
C HIS A 24 77.00 44.09 124.36
N GLN A 25 77.06 44.66 123.15
CA GLN A 25 77.75 44.13 121.97
C GLN A 25 79.09 44.84 121.69
N LEU A 26 79.52 45.70 122.62
CA LEU A 26 80.81 46.38 122.62
C LEU A 26 81.72 45.74 123.68
N ALA A 27 82.92 45.31 123.29
CA ALA A 27 83.87 44.71 124.22
C ALA A 27 85.32 45.09 123.89
N ILE A 28 86.14 45.36 124.91
CA ILE A 28 87.60 45.47 124.76
C ILE A 28 88.22 44.09 125.02
N HIS A 29 89.19 43.70 124.19
CA HIS A 29 89.99 42.51 124.36
C HIS A 29 91.48 42.82 124.16
N GLY A 30 92.29 42.49 125.15
CA GLY A 30 93.73 42.82 125.21
C GLY A 30 94.18 43.02 126.65
N VAL A 31 95.48 43.22 126.84
CA VAL A 31 96.10 43.70 128.09
C VAL A 31 97.39 44.45 127.74
N GLY A 32 97.57 45.66 128.26
CA GLY A 32 98.76 46.49 128.04
C GLY A 32 98.58 47.57 126.97
N GLU A 33 99.63 47.83 126.18
CA GLU A 33 99.67 48.97 125.25
C GLU A 33 98.76 48.81 124.02
N GLU A 34 98.48 47.58 123.60
CA GLU A 34 97.58 47.26 122.47
C GLU A 34 96.27 46.61 122.95
N GLU A 35 95.14 47.23 122.61
CA GLU A 35 93.78 46.79 122.95
C GLU A 35 92.89 46.78 121.71
N THR A 36 92.13 45.69 121.51
CA THR A 36 91.21 45.53 120.38
C THR A 36 89.77 45.77 120.83
N LEU A 37 89.07 46.68 120.17
CA LEU A 37 87.65 46.92 120.34
C LEU A 37 86.84 46.01 119.40
N ILE A 38 86.13 45.04 119.97
CA ILE A 38 85.22 44.12 119.27
C ILE A 38 83.81 44.75 119.28
N ILE A 39 83.18 44.74 118.11
CA ILE A 39 81.88 45.38 117.86
C ILE A 39 81.03 44.42 117.04
N GLN A 40 79.86 44.06 117.55
CA GLN A 40 78.88 43.24 116.83
C GLN A 40 77.60 44.06 116.58
N PRO A 41 77.28 44.41 115.32
CA PRO A 41 75.98 44.99 114.98
C PRO A 41 74.80 44.07 115.34
N ALA A 42 73.60 44.65 115.42
CA ALA A 42 72.37 43.87 115.38
C ALA A 42 72.15 43.28 113.97
N GLU A 43 71.40 42.18 113.90
CA GLU A 43 71.03 41.52 112.64
C GLU A 43 70.22 42.48 111.76
N ASN A 44 70.58 42.57 110.47
CA ASN A 44 70.01 43.50 109.48
C ASN A 44 70.07 45.00 109.86
N ALA A 45 70.98 45.39 110.76
CA ALA A 45 71.24 46.78 111.10
C ALA A 45 71.96 47.52 109.95
N VAL A 46 71.43 48.68 109.54
CA VAL A 46 72.04 49.55 108.53
C VAL A 46 72.06 50.99 109.01
N GLY A 47 73.19 51.69 108.83
CA GLY A 47 73.33 53.11 109.15
C GLY A 47 74.59 53.45 109.95
N ALA A 48 74.74 54.74 110.26
CA ALA A 48 75.87 55.26 111.04
C ALA A 48 75.57 55.28 112.54
N VAL A 49 76.56 54.86 113.34
CA VAL A 49 76.56 54.92 114.79
C VAL A 49 77.88 55.50 115.28
N SER A 50 77.86 56.32 116.32
CA SER A 50 79.07 56.77 116.99
C SER A 50 79.32 55.95 118.24
N ILE A 51 80.55 55.44 118.36
CA ILE A 51 81.01 54.74 119.56
C ILE A 51 81.90 55.71 120.34
N THR A 52 81.54 55.96 121.59
CA THR A 52 82.36 56.69 122.56
C THR A 52 83.10 55.68 123.43
N ILE A 53 84.42 55.81 123.47
CA ILE A 53 85.26 55.21 124.50
C ILE A 53 85.46 56.28 125.57
N GLN A 54 85.12 55.97 126.82
CA GLN A 54 85.41 56.81 127.98
C GLN A 54 86.34 56.05 128.93
N VAL A 55 87.40 56.73 129.36
CA VAL A 55 88.44 56.24 130.26
C VAL A 55 88.42 57.10 131.52
N ASP A 56 88.49 56.47 132.70
CA ASP A 56 88.34 57.12 134.00
C ASP A 56 89.39 56.57 134.98
N ASP A 57 90.25 57.46 135.48
CA ASP A 57 91.32 57.19 136.46
C ASP A 57 90.83 57.22 137.92
N GLY A 58 89.57 57.64 138.16
CA GLY A 58 88.96 57.82 139.47
C GLY A 58 88.89 59.28 139.95
N TYR A 59 89.54 60.20 139.24
CA TYR A 59 89.54 61.64 139.48
C TYR A 59 89.12 62.44 138.22
N LEU A 60 89.58 62.03 137.04
CA LEU A 60 89.32 62.67 135.75
C LEU A 60 88.87 61.64 134.70
N MET A 61 88.12 62.14 133.71
CA MET A 61 87.56 61.35 132.62
C MET A 61 88.04 61.89 131.28
N ALA A 62 88.68 61.03 130.48
CA ALA A 62 88.94 61.26 129.06
C ALA A 62 87.89 60.53 128.22
N GLN A 63 87.45 61.13 127.11
CA GLN A 63 86.57 60.46 126.16
C GLN A 63 86.95 60.76 124.71
N GLN A 64 86.80 59.75 123.85
CA GLN A 64 86.94 59.90 122.40
C GLN A 64 85.79 59.18 121.70
N SER A 65 85.12 59.89 120.81
CA SER A 65 84.06 59.35 119.96
C SER A 65 84.57 59.21 118.53
N PHE A 66 84.22 58.11 117.87
CA PHE A 66 84.42 57.90 116.44
C PHE A 66 83.13 57.40 115.80
N MET A 67 83.04 57.44 114.47
CA MET A 67 81.88 56.95 113.71
C MET A 67 82.19 55.61 113.05
N ILE A 68 81.18 54.75 113.01
CA ILE A 68 81.15 53.50 112.25
C ILE A 68 79.89 53.55 111.38
N THR A 69 80.03 53.21 110.09
CA THR A 69 78.89 52.99 109.21
C THR A 69 78.74 51.49 108.99
N ILE A 70 77.58 50.95 109.37
CA ILE A 70 77.17 49.60 109.00
C ILE A 70 76.48 49.72 107.65
N THR A 71 77.03 49.08 106.62
CA THR A 71 76.43 48.98 105.30
C THR A 71 75.47 47.80 105.24
N SER A 72 74.46 47.89 104.38
CA SER A 72 73.71 46.71 103.93
C SER A 72 74.64 45.74 103.18
N VAL A 73 74.16 44.51 103.01
CA VAL A 73 74.66 43.54 102.03
C VAL A 73 73.47 43.25 101.12
N ASN A 74 73.65 43.38 99.81
CA ASN A 74 72.59 43.21 98.81
C ASN A 74 72.12 41.75 98.77
N ASP A 75 70.84 41.50 99.06
CA ASP A 75 70.20 40.21 98.77
C ASP A 75 69.91 40.09 97.26
N ALA A 76 69.83 38.87 96.72
CA ALA A 76 69.61 38.68 95.28
C ALA A 76 68.11 38.51 94.93
N PRO A 77 67.62 39.07 93.81
CA PRO A 77 66.19 39.08 93.47
C PRO A 77 65.63 37.67 93.24
N ILE A 78 64.36 37.49 93.60
CA ILE A 78 63.62 36.23 93.51
C ILE A 78 62.65 36.29 92.33
N ALA A 79 63.00 35.61 91.24
CA ALA A 79 62.12 35.36 90.11
C ALA A 79 61.05 34.29 90.44
N MET A 80 59.88 34.38 89.80
CA MET A 80 58.75 33.46 90.05
C MET A 80 58.29 32.79 88.75
N SER A 81 58.10 31.46 88.79
CA SER A 81 57.66 30.68 87.63
C SER A 81 56.18 30.92 87.31
N GLN A 82 55.83 30.90 86.03
CA GLN A 82 54.46 31.10 85.54
C GLN A 82 54.05 29.98 84.59
N VAL A 83 52.74 29.70 84.54
CA VAL A 83 52.11 28.86 83.52
C VAL A 83 51.15 29.75 82.74
N ILE A 84 51.28 29.75 81.41
CA ILE A 84 50.50 30.58 80.48
C ILE A 84 49.85 29.66 79.44
N GLU A 85 48.61 29.94 79.06
CA GLU A 85 47.90 29.26 77.98
C GLU A 85 47.72 30.22 76.80
N THR A 86 47.93 29.74 75.58
CA THR A 86 47.58 30.45 74.33
C THR A 86 47.17 29.44 73.27
N ASN A 87 46.52 29.90 72.20
CA ASN A 87 46.26 29.07 71.02
C ASN A 87 47.49 29.05 70.10
N GLU A 88 47.61 28.02 69.25
CA GLU A 88 48.61 28.03 68.18
C GLU A 88 48.43 29.24 67.25
N ASN A 89 49.53 29.71 66.67
CA ASN A 89 49.63 30.94 65.86
C ASN A 89 49.23 32.24 66.59
N GLN A 90 48.72 32.19 67.83
CA GLN A 90 48.25 33.34 68.60
C GLN A 90 49.31 33.83 69.60
N PRO A 91 49.92 35.02 69.40
CA PRO A 91 50.81 35.60 70.39
C PRO A 91 50.09 36.04 71.67
N VAL A 92 50.81 35.98 72.79
CA VAL A 92 50.30 36.32 74.13
C VAL A 92 51.23 37.31 74.84
N ASP A 93 50.63 38.36 75.41
CA ASP A 93 51.27 39.32 76.31
C ASP A 93 51.51 38.66 77.68
N ILE A 94 52.76 38.61 78.15
CA ILE A 94 53.11 38.08 79.46
C ILE A 94 53.86 39.16 80.27
N THR A 95 53.51 39.31 81.54
CA THR A 95 54.30 40.08 82.50
C THR A 95 55.04 39.11 83.42
N LEU A 96 56.36 39.10 83.33
CA LEU A 96 57.24 38.31 84.19
C LEU A 96 57.20 38.82 85.63
N ILE A 97 57.23 37.90 86.59
CA ILE A 97 57.08 38.22 88.02
C ILE A 97 58.40 37.96 88.77
N ALA A 98 58.84 38.96 89.53
CA ALA A 98 59.93 38.85 90.48
C ALA A 98 59.70 39.80 91.66
N GLN A 99 60.40 39.55 92.77
CA GLN A 99 60.44 40.42 93.94
C GLN A 99 61.86 40.52 94.47
N ASP A 100 62.15 41.65 95.11
CA ASP A 100 63.40 41.92 95.80
C ASP A 100 63.11 42.63 97.13
N VAL A 101 64.05 42.58 98.08
CA VAL A 101 63.89 43.14 99.44
C VAL A 101 64.58 44.50 99.61
N ASP A 102 65.64 44.76 98.86
CA ASP A 102 66.43 45.99 98.92
C ASP A 102 65.97 47.03 97.88
N THR A 103 65.53 46.58 96.69
CA THR A 103 65.15 47.47 95.57
C THR A 103 63.78 47.15 94.94
N GLN A 104 63.31 48.07 94.09
CA GLN A 104 62.23 47.87 93.13
C GLN A 104 62.66 48.13 91.68
N LEU A 105 63.93 48.52 91.46
CA LEU A 105 64.51 48.70 90.14
C LEU A 105 65.05 47.36 89.65
N LEU A 106 64.22 46.60 88.96
CA LEU A 106 64.55 45.26 88.48
C LEU A 106 64.68 45.22 86.96
N THR A 107 65.76 44.61 86.47
CA THR A 107 66.04 44.36 85.06
C THR A 107 65.89 42.87 84.75
N PHE A 108 64.83 42.54 84.02
CA PHE A 108 64.52 41.20 83.52
C PHE A 108 65.34 40.90 82.25
N SER A 109 65.73 39.64 82.08
CA SER A 109 66.44 39.14 80.89
C SER A 109 65.99 37.73 80.50
N ILE A 110 65.94 37.45 79.20
CA ILE A 110 65.65 36.10 78.67
C ILE A 110 66.96 35.33 78.56
N VAL A 111 67.01 34.16 79.19
CA VAL A 111 68.18 33.28 79.31
C VAL A 111 68.17 32.21 78.23
N SER A 112 66.99 31.67 77.89
CA SER A 112 66.78 30.84 76.70
C SER A 112 65.39 31.04 76.13
N GLN A 113 65.30 30.92 74.80
CA GLN A 113 64.02 30.84 74.08
C GLN A 113 63.37 29.46 74.26
N GLY A 114 62.15 29.30 73.76
CA GLY A 114 61.45 28.02 73.66
C GLY A 114 61.91 27.16 72.47
N GLU A 115 61.35 25.96 72.37
CA GLU A 115 61.53 25.06 71.22
C GLU A 115 60.36 25.15 70.21
N LYS A 116 59.31 25.92 70.52
CA LYS A 116 58.07 26.05 69.71
C LYS A 116 57.57 27.49 69.58
N GLY A 117 58.41 28.46 69.92
CA GLY A 117 58.05 29.86 69.88
C GLY A 117 59.13 30.76 70.45
N SER A 118 58.96 32.06 70.20
CA SER A 118 59.91 33.11 70.52
C SER A 118 59.36 34.12 71.52
N VAL A 119 60.24 34.60 72.39
CA VAL A 119 59.97 35.57 73.45
C VAL A 119 60.68 36.87 73.13
N ASP A 120 59.90 37.90 72.81
CA ASP A 120 60.39 39.28 72.64
C ASP A 120 60.26 40.04 73.95
N LEU A 121 61.38 40.50 74.51
CA LEU A 121 61.43 41.32 75.73
C LEU A 121 61.08 42.79 75.41
N VAL A 122 59.78 43.09 75.42
CA VAL A 122 59.22 44.43 75.12
C VAL A 122 59.66 45.48 76.13
N ASN A 123 59.79 45.14 77.41
CA ASN A 123 60.31 46.04 78.44
C ASN A 123 61.04 45.29 79.56
N SER A 124 62.36 45.45 79.61
CA SER A 124 63.25 44.87 80.63
C SER A 124 62.97 45.35 82.05
N HIS A 125 62.38 46.53 82.27
CA HIS A 125 62.17 47.10 83.61
C HIS A 125 60.79 46.73 84.20
N SER A 126 59.81 46.40 83.35
CA SER A 126 58.47 45.98 83.78
C SER A 126 58.21 44.49 83.58
N GLY A 127 59.25 43.72 83.23
CA GLY A 127 59.15 42.30 82.89
C GLY A 127 58.19 42.00 81.73
N LYS A 128 57.82 42.97 80.88
CA LYS A 128 56.84 42.71 79.82
C LYS A 128 57.52 42.00 78.65
N VAL A 129 56.98 40.85 78.28
CA VAL A 129 57.36 40.10 77.08
C VAL A 129 56.13 39.81 76.21
N VAL A 130 56.37 39.49 74.95
CA VAL A 130 55.40 38.81 74.08
C VAL A 130 55.96 37.42 73.79
N TYR A 131 55.16 36.38 73.98
CA TYR A 131 55.45 35.04 73.44
C TYR A 131 54.66 34.84 72.15
N GLN A 132 55.34 34.50 71.07
CA GLN A 132 54.77 34.13 69.77
C GLN A 132 55.04 32.65 69.52
N PRO A 133 54.01 31.78 69.48
CA PRO A 133 54.16 30.41 68.96
C PRO A 133 54.68 30.44 67.53
N ASP A 134 55.47 29.44 67.13
CA ASP A 134 55.80 29.22 65.73
C ASP A 134 54.54 28.79 64.93
N ASP A 135 54.61 28.86 63.60
CA ASP A 135 53.48 28.49 62.72
C ASP A 135 53.10 27.01 62.89
N SER A 136 51.82 26.74 63.18
CA SER A 136 51.20 25.39 63.27
C SER A 136 51.87 24.42 64.26
N VAL A 137 52.32 24.90 65.43
CA VAL A 137 52.83 24.05 66.52
C VAL A 137 51.97 24.15 67.78
N TYR A 138 51.82 23.02 68.49
CA TYR A 138 50.99 22.90 69.69
C TYR A 138 51.64 22.09 70.82
N GLY A 139 50.97 22.03 71.97
CA GLY A 139 51.42 21.39 73.21
C GLY A 139 52.32 22.29 74.05
N THR A 140 52.99 21.71 75.06
CA THR A 140 53.84 22.48 75.98
C THR A 140 55.14 22.97 75.32
N ASP A 141 55.56 24.18 75.69
CA ASP A 141 56.87 24.80 75.45
C ASP A 141 57.40 25.44 76.77
N ARG A 142 58.68 25.80 76.83
CA ARG A 142 59.32 26.42 78.00
C ARG A 142 60.40 27.43 77.61
N PHE A 143 60.36 28.61 78.19
CA PHE A 143 61.46 29.57 78.12
C PHE A 143 62.01 29.90 79.51
N LEU A 144 63.26 30.36 79.56
CA LEU A 144 63.96 30.66 80.82
C LEU A 144 64.26 32.16 80.94
N PHE A 145 64.11 32.72 82.13
CA PHE A 145 64.45 34.11 82.44
C PHE A 145 65.23 34.24 83.75
N SER A 146 65.88 35.38 83.92
CA SER A 146 66.47 35.81 85.20
C SER A 146 66.32 37.33 85.36
N VAL A 147 66.50 37.81 86.58
CA VAL A 147 66.28 39.20 86.98
C VAL A 147 67.50 39.73 87.74
N SER A 148 67.87 40.99 87.56
CA SER A 148 68.95 41.67 88.27
C SER A 148 68.47 42.99 88.87
N ASP A 149 69.10 43.37 89.97
CA ASP A 149 68.95 44.59 90.79
C ASP A 149 70.07 45.63 90.53
N GLU A 150 70.92 45.39 89.53
CA GLU A 150 72.21 46.04 89.20
C GLU A 150 73.46 45.54 89.96
N GLU A 151 73.36 44.81 91.08
CA GLU A 151 74.51 44.25 91.83
C GLU A 151 74.62 42.71 91.76
N SER A 152 73.49 42.02 91.75
CA SER A 152 73.29 40.57 91.80
C SER A 152 72.38 40.08 90.65
N THR A 153 72.11 38.77 90.59
CA THR A 153 71.17 38.17 89.62
C THR A 153 70.44 36.98 90.24
N SER A 154 69.16 36.83 89.93
CA SER A 154 68.29 35.75 90.40
C SER A 154 68.77 34.38 89.93
N VAL A 155 68.30 33.34 90.62
CA VAL A 155 68.29 31.98 90.04
C VAL A 155 67.45 32.01 88.76
N VAL A 156 67.92 31.31 87.72
CA VAL A 156 67.22 31.18 86.44
C VAL A 156 65.91 30.41 86.66
N THR A 157 64.81 30.95 86.16
CA THR A 157 63.44 30.49 86.42
C THR A 157 62.69 30.25 85.11
N GLU A 158 61.81 29.25 85.07
CA GLU A 158 61.03 28.89 83.87
C GLU A 158 59.67 29.60 83.79
N VAL A 159 59.23 29.87 82.56
CA VAL A 159 57.83 30.06 82.21
C VAL A 159 57.42 28.92 81.29
N ILE A 160 56.35 28.23 81.67
CA ILE A 160 55.75 27.13 80.89
C ILE A 160 54.62 27.72 80.05
N VAL A 161 54.67 27.53 78.74
CA VAL A 161 53.56 27.89 77.84
C VAL A 161 52.86 26.60 77.39
N ILE A 162 51.53 26.59 77.48
CA ILE A 162 50.69 25.54 76.92
C ILE A 162 50.05 26.12 75.66
N ILE A 163 50.51 25.64 74.51
CA ILE A 163 49.95 26.01 73.21
C ILE A 163 48.81 25.02 72.90
N ILE A 164 47.60 25.54 72.74
CA ILE A 164 46.40 24.76 72.44
C ILE A 164 46.22 24.71 70.92
N SER A 165 46.06 23.52 70.35
CA SER A 165 45.75 23.34 68.93
C SER A 165 44.36 23.90 68.60
N VAL A 166 44.19 24.45 67.39
CA VAL A 166 42.91 25.01 66.93
C VAL A 166 42.49 24.26 65.67
N ASN A 167 41.49 23.38 65.82
CA ASN A 167 40.91 22.60 64.73
C ASN A 167 40.37 23.53 63.62
N GLY A 168 40.76 23.27 62.38
CA GLY A 168 40.26 23.97 61.19
C GLY A 168 38.80 23.61 60.87
N ASP A 169 38.17 24.34 59.95
CA ASP A 169 36.95 23.84 59.30
C ASP A 169 37.35 22.88 58.16
N PRO A 170 36.73 21.69 58.03
CA PRO A 170 36.99 20.82 56.90
C PRO A 170 36.55 21.47 55.57
N ALA A 171 37.04 20.99 54.44
CA ALA A 171 36.60 21.42 53.12
C ALA A 171 35.64 20.39 52.52
N ALA A 172 34.33 20.68 52.55
CA ALA A 172 33.35 19.89 51.82
C ALA A 172 33.56 19.98 50.30
N SER A 173 33.33 18.89 49.58
CA SER A 173 33.16 18.92 48.13
C SER A 173 32.10 17.91 47.69
N ALA A 174 30.97 18.40 47.16
CA ALA A 174 29.81 17.61 46.74
C ALA A 174 29.93 17.05 45.31
N GLY A 175 31.07 17.29 44.64
CA GLY A 175 31.32 16.93 43.25
C GLY A 175 30.94 18.05 42.27
N MET A 176 30.82 17.70 40.99
CA MET A 176 30.38 18.64 39.94
C MET A 176 28.90 18.45 39.63
N ASN A 177 28.22 19.54 39.28
CA ASN A 177 26.85 19.51 38.76
C ASN A 177 26.73 18.52 37.58
N GLN A 178 25.63 17.76 37.54
CA GLN A 178 25.44 16.65 36.61
C GLN A 178 24.22 16.87 35.71
N GLN A 179 24.27 16.30 34.51
CA GLN A 179 23.10 16.17 33.64
C GLN A 179 22.81 14.68 33.43
N VAL A 180 21.68 14.20 33.95
CA VAL A 180 21.36 12.78 34.03
C VAL A 180 20.00 12.49 33.42
N ASP A 181 19.92 11.40 32.65
CA ASP A 181 18.73 10.97 31.93
C ASP A 181 17.67 10.40 32.89
N GLU A 182 16.39 10.71 32.68
CA GLU A 182 15.31 10.32 33.58
C GLU A 182 15.14 8.78 33.72
N ARG A 183 14.87 8.30 34.94
CA ARG A 183 14.96 6.86 35.37
C ARG A 183 16.36 6.23 35.34
N SER A 184 17.43 6.94 34.96
CA SER A 184 18.80 6.43 35.16
C SER A 184 19.23 6.53 36.63
N VAL A 185 20.30 5.81 36.99
CA VAL A 185 20.94 5.96 38.31
C VAL A 185 21.91 7.15 38.28
N CYS A 186 21.73 8.09 39.20
CA CYS A 186 22.68 9.15 39.50
C CYS A 186 23.50 8.77 40.75
N ARG A 187 24.76 9.21 40.81
CA ARG A 187 25.65 9.05 41.95
C ARG A 187 26.20 10.40 42.38
N LEU A 188 26.09 10.74 43.65
CA LEU A 188 26.79 11.90 44.21
C LEU A 188 28.21 11.48 44.62
N ASP A 189 29.13 12.43 44.79
CA ASP A 189 30.54 12.12 45.06
C ASP A 189 31.15 13.12 46.05
N ALA A 190 31.27 12.71 47.30
CA ALA A 190 31.93 13.47 48.36
C ALA A 190 33.45 13.22 48.46
N SER A 191 34.05 12.37 47.60
CA SER A 191 35.41 11.84 47.79
C SER A 191 36.55 12.85 47.63
N ARG A 192 36.22 14.09 47.26
CA ARG A 192 37.14 15.24 47.23
C ARG A 192 37.02 16.15 48.43
N SER A 193 36.14 15.83 49.38
CA SER A 193 36.13 16.49 50.68
C SER A 193 37.41 16.15 51.42
N ILE A 194 38.05 17.14 52.03
CA ILE A 194 39.31 16.97 52.76
C ILE A 194 39.25 17.66 54.11
N ASP A 195 40.09 17.19 55.01
CA ASP A 195 40.47 17.86 56.24
C ASP A 195 41.98 18.15 56.11
N ALA A 196 42.46 19.24 56.71
CA ALA A 196 43.84 19.71 56.62
C ALA A 196 44.67 19.33 57.86
N ASP A 197 44.00 19.21 59.01
CA ASP A 197 44.61 18.98 60.33
C ASP A 197 43.99 17.79 61.08
N GLY A 198 42.78 17.34 60.70
CA GLY A 198 42.10 16.15 61.24
C GLY A 198 41.73 15.07 60.21
N GLU A 199 40.68 14.30 60.52
CA GLU A 199 40.03 13.30 59.66
C GLU A 199 38.51 13.53 59.60
N ILE A 200 37.91 13.49 58.39
CA ILE A 200 36.44 13.52 58.22
C ILE A 200 35.82 12.23 58.75
N VAL A 201 35.04 12.32 59.83
CA VAL A 201 34.36 11.18 60.47
C VAL A 201 32.91 11.00 60.03
N SER A 202 32.28 12.02 59.43
CA SER A 202 30.89 11.94 58.97
C SER A 202 30.65 12.70 57.66
N TYR A 203 29.80 12.11 56.84
CA TYR A 203 29.19 12.72 55.66
C TYR A 203 27.68 12.72 55.88
N LEU A 204 26.97 13.78 55.50
CA LEU A 204 25.52 13.85 55.59
C LEU A 204 24.95 14.57 54.37
N TRP A 205 24.25 13.82 53.52
CA TRP A 205 23.56 14.32 52.35
C TRP A 205 22.11 14.69 52.66
N SER A 206 21.68 15.87 52.22
CA SER A 206 20.31 16.36 52.34
C SER A 206 19.80 16.89 51.01
N GLN A 207 18.55 16.59 50.66
CA GLN A 207 17.90 17.17 49.48
C GLN A 207 17.30 18.52 49.85
N LEU A 208 17.68 19.58 49.13
CA LEU A 208 17.18 20.95 49.34
C LEU A 208 15.97 21.28 48.46
N SER A 209 15.95 20.77 47.23
CA SER A 209 14.91 21.10 46.24
C SER A 209 14.72 20.00 45.19
N GLY A 210 13.73 20.19 44.31
CA GLY A 210 13.37 19.24 43.26
C GLY A 210 12.40 18.14 43.71
N PRO A 211 11.99 17.24 42.80
CA PRO A 211 11.17 16.08 43.13
C PRO A 211 11.89 15.16 44.13
N THR A 212 11.18 14.73 45.17
CA THR A 212 11.75 13.93 46.27
C THR A 212 12.29 12.58 45.79
N VAL A 213 13.53 12.27 46.13
CA VAL A 213 14.18 10.97 45.84
C VAL A 213 14.65 10.28 47.12
N THR A 214 15.01 9.00 47.02
CA THR A 214 15.60 8.22 48.11
C THR A 214 17.04 7.88 47.73
N LEU A 215 18.00 8.38 48.52
CA LEU A 215 19.41 7.98 48.45
C LEU A 215 19.58 6.56 49.01
N SER A 216 20.54 5.80 48.48
CA SER A 216 20.89 4.44 48.94
C SER A 216 21.31 4.41 50.42
N ASP A 217 22.09 5.39 50.85
CA ASP A 217 22.37 5.78 52.22
C ASP A 217 22.72 7.27 52.19
N MET A 218 22.25 8.09 53.13
CA MET A 218 22.58 9.52 53.17
C MET A 218 23.93 9.82 53.84
N ASN A 219 24.57 8.82 54.46
CA ASN A 219 25.75 9.01 55.31
C ASN A 219 27.07 8.52 54.68
N VAL A 220 27.06 8.16 53.39
CA VAL A 220 28.21 7.62 52.66
C VAL A 220 28.81 8.62 51.68
N VAL A 221 30.09 8.40 51.34
CA VAL A 221 30.84 9.24 50.39
C VAL A 221 30.21 9.29 49.00
N MET A 222 29.69 8.17 48.50
CA MET A 222 29.11 8.05 47.15
C MET A 222 27.70 7.43 47.21
N PRO A 223 26.67 8.19 47.58
CA PRO A 223 25.30 7.71 47.58
C PRO A 223 24.76 7.66 46.14
N GLU A 224 23.80 6.77 45.89
CA GLU A 224 23.14 6.64 44.59
C GLU A 224 21.62 6.69 44.70
N PHE A 225 20.96 7.19 43.67
CA PHE A 225 19.50 7.23 43.57
C PHE A 225 19.04 7.06 42.12
N THR A 226 17.81 6.59 41.93
CA THR A 226 17.16 6.61 40.62
C THR A 226 16.58 7.99 40.36
N VAL A 227 17.02 8.66 39.30
CA VAL A 227 16.45 9.94 38.85
C VAL A 227 14.96 9.73 38.54
N PRO A 228 14.04 10.60 38.99
CA PRO A 228 12.61 10.42 38.73
C PRO A 228 12.29 10.56 37.24
N SER A 229 11.01 10.43 36.88
CA SER A 229 10.60 10.83 35.53
C SER A 229 10.67 12.35 35.43
N ALA A 230 11.08 12.89 34.29
CA ALA A 230 11.04 14.32 34.03
C ALA A 230 9.57 14.75 33.97
N GLU A 231 9.15 15.63 34.87
CA GLU A 231 7.85 16.29 34.78
C GLU A 231 8.02 17.66 34.14
N LYS A 232 7.00 18.12 33.41
CA LYS A 232 7.06 19.36 32.65
C LYS A 232 7.17 20.59 33.56
N GLY A 233 8.41 21.06 33.75
CA GLY A 233 8.78 22.15 34.69
C GLY A 233 9.54 21.70 35.94
N GLN A 234 9.79 20.40 36.14
CA GLN A 234 10.66 19.86 37.19
C GLN A 234 11.91 19.22 36.55
N GLN A 235 12.92 20.05 36.29
CA GLN A 235 14.16 19.63 35.60
C GLN A 235 15.39 19.58 36.52
N GLU A 236 15.26 19.86 37.82
CA GLU A 236 16.43 19.97 38.71
C GLU A 236 16.18 19.39 40.10
N ILE A 237 17.21 18.76 40.67
CA ILE A 237 17.32 18.33 42.06
C ILE A 237 18.59 18.95 42.64
N VAL A 238 18.53 19.60 43.80
CA VAL A 238 19.71 20.12 44.51
C VAL A 238 19.91 19.37 45.81
N PHE A 239 21.13 18.88 46.02
CA PHE A 239 21.59 18.31 47.28
C PHE A 239 22.61 19.22 47.96
N GLN A 240 22.60 19.22 49.28
CA GLN A 240 23.68 19.73 50.11
C GLN A 240 24.37 18.57 50.82
N LEU A 241 25.68 18.49 50.64
CA LEU A 241 26.59 17.74 51.49
C LEU A 241 26.90 18.57 52.74
N THR A 242 26.94 17.92 53.89
CA THR A 242 27.62 18.40 55.10
C THR A 242 28.70 17.38 55.46
N VAL A 243 29.92 17.83 55.75
CA VAL A 243 31.00 16.99 56.31
C VAL A 243 31.32 17.44 57.73
N ILE A 244 31.75 16.49 58.56
CA ILE A 244 32.09 16.71 59.97
C ILE A 244 33.41 15.98 60.26
N ASP A 245 34.34 16.68 60.91
CA ASP A 245 35.64 16.16 61.35
C ASP A 245 35.61 15.45 62.71
N ASN A 246 36.77 15.00 63.19
CA ASN A 246 36.94 14.34 64.47
C ASN A 246 36.80 15.23 65.72
N GLU A 247 36.76 16.57 65.60
CA GLU A 247 36.51 17.51 66.71
C GLU A 247 35.12 18.20 66.64
N ASN A 248 34.32 17.86 65.62
CA ASN A 248 32.96 18.29 65.31
C ASN A 248 32.81 19.65 64.60
N ALA A 249 33.86 20.21 63.98
CA ALA A 249 33.67 21.34 63.06
C ALA A 249 33.06 20.86 61.73
N GLN A 250 32.45 21.78 60.97
CA GLN A 250 31.48 21.41 59.92
C GLN A 250 31.55 22.32 58.70
N SER A 251 31.41 21.70 57.53
CA SER A 251 31.50 22.39 56.24
C SER A 251 30.47 21.84 55.26
N THR A 252 30.03 22.67 54.32
CA THR A 252 28.94 22.34 53.39
C THR A 252 29.25 22.73 51.95
N ASP A 253 28.83 21.87 51.02
CA ASP A 253 28.89 22.13 49.58
C ASP A 253 27.61 21.61 48.90
N GLN A 254 27.30 22.09 47.71
CA GLN A 254 26.04 21.77 47.01
C GLN A 254 26.28 21.25 45.60
N VAL A 255 25.44 20.30 45.17
CA VAL A 255 25.46 19.73 43.83
C VAL A 255 24.06 19.73 43.22
N GLN A 256 23.97 20.22 41.99
CA GLN A 256 22.75 20.35 41.20
C GLN A 256 22.74 19.25 40.11
N ILE A 257 21.67 18.47 40.10
CA ILE A 257 21.42 17.39 39.14
C ILE A 257 20.30 17.85 38.21
N SER A 258 20.65 18.23 36.97
CA SER A 258 19.67 18.51 35.94
C SER A 258 19.14 17.19 35.37
N ILE A 259 17.84 16.99 35.46
CA ILE A 259 17.09 15.92 34.80
C ILE A 259 16.94 16.31 33.34
N ILE A 260 17.46 15.47 32.45
CA ILE A 260 17.27 15.57 31.00
C ILE A 260 16.51 14.33 30.50
N ASP A 261 15.93 14.44 29.32
CA ASP A 261 15.24 13.34 28.65
C ASP A 261 15.88 13.09 27.29
N LYS A 262 16.24 11.83 27.04
CA LYS A 262 16.85 11.34 25.79
C LYS A 262 15.94 10.37 25.03
N THR A 263 14.66 10.30 25.40
CA THR A 263 13.70 9.35 24.84
C THR A 263 13.14 9.91 23.52
N SER A 264 13.56 9.36 22.37
CA SER A 264 12.86 9.66 21.11
C SER A 264 11.37 9.27 21.20
N PRO A 265 10.42 10.10 20.74
CA PRO A 265 8.99 9.79 20.74
C PRO A 265 8.64 8.45 20.07
N LEU A 266 7.59 7.78 20.55
CA LEU A 266 7.02 6.61 19.89
C LEU A 266 6.06 7.04 18.78
N LEU A 267 6.42 6.77 17.53
CA LEU A 267 5.66 7.15 16.33
C LEU A 267 5.04 5.90 15.65
N ASN A 268 3.72 5.88 15.49
CA ASN A 268 2.95 4.76 14.92
C ASN A 268 2.13 5.22 13.71
N LEU A 269 2.15 4.47 12.61
CA LEU A 269 1.28 4.74 11.46
C LEU A 269 -0.19 4.42 11.77
N VAL A 270 -1.12 5.21 11.23
CA VAL A 270 -2.57 4.97 11.32
C VAL A 270 -3.07 4.45 9.97
N GLY A 271 -3.67 3.26 9.95
CA GLY A 271 -4.06 2.58 8.70
C GLY A 271 -2.88 1.87 8.02
N ASP A 272 -3.13 1.33 6.82
CA ASP A 272 -2.28 0.31 6.21
C ASP A 272 -0.86 0.79 5.84
N ASN A 273 0.06 -0.18 5.76
CA ASN A 273 1.43 -0.03 5.25
C ASN A 273 1.89 -1.38 4.66
N PRO A 274 2.12 -1.51 3.33
CA PRO A 274 1.96 -0.46 2.33
C PRO A 274 0.49 -0.03 2.16
N GLN A 275 0.28 1.23 1.78
CA GLN A 275 -1.02 1.73 1.32
C GLN A 275 -1.13 1.49 -0.19
N ILE A 276 -2.14 0.76 -0.64
CA ILE A 276 -2.41 0.52 -2.07
C ILE A 276 -3.32 1.63 -2.62
N ILE A 277 -3.05 2.11 -3.83
CA ILE A 277 -3.82 3.15 -4.53
C ILE A 277 -3.95 2.77 -6.00
N GLU A 278 -5.18 2.79 -6.52
CA GLU A 278 -5.47 2.55 -7.94
C GLU A 278 -4.89 3.66 -8.83
N ILE A 279 -4.47 3.33 -10.05
CA ILE A 279 -3.94 4.32 -10.99
C ILE A 279 -5.03 5.36 -11.32
N GLY A 280 -4.68 6.64 -11.15
CA GLY A 280 -5.59 7.78 -11.35
C GLY A 280 -6.28 8.28 -10.07
N GLU A 281 -6.36 7.48 -9.00
CA GLU A 281 -6.92 7.92 -7.72
C GLU A 281 -5.98 8.86 -6.97
N THR A 282 -6.54 9.80 -6.19
CA THR A 282 -5.72 10.79 -5.47
C THR A 282 -5.17 10.24 -4.15
N TYR A 283 -3.89 10.52 -3.85
CA TYR A 283 -3.30 10.16 -2.55
C TYR A 283 -4.12 10.73 -1.39
N LYS A 284 -4.63 9.82 -0.55
CA LYS A 284 -5.31 10.15 0.69
C LYS A 284 -4.39 9.83 1.87
N GLU A 285 -3.99 10.88 2.58
CA GLU A 285 -3.25 10.75 3.84
C GLU A 285 -4.08 9.98 4.89
N LEU A 286 -3.49 8.96 5.50
CA LEU A 286 -4.10 8.15 6.56
C LEU A 286 -3.63 8.57 7.96
N GLY A 287 -2.48 9.26 8.03
CA GLY A 287 -1.90 9.82 9.24
C GLY A 287 -1.01 8.86 10.01
N ALA A 288 -0.57 9.38 11.17
CA ALA A 288 0.22 8.71 12.19
C ALA A 288 -0.18 9.28 13.57
N THR A 289 0.17 8.58 14.64
CA THR A 289 0.11 9.06 16.03
C THR A 289 1.49 9.05 16.64
N ALA A 290 1.78 10.02 17.51
CA ALA A 290 3.04 10.12 18.23
C ALA A 290 2.75 10.30 19.72
N THR A 291 3.37 9.47 20.56
CA THR A 291 3.33 9.65 22.02
C THR A 291 4.73 9.62 22.57
N ASP A 292 5.08 10.66 23.31
CA ASP A 292 6.24 10.70 24.17
C ASP A 292 5.85 10.49 25.65
N ARG A 293 6.83 10.11 26.47
CA ARG A 293 6.73 9.85 27.91
C ARG A 293 6.65 11.13 28.75
N VAL A 294 7.32 12.20 28.35
CA VAL A 294 7.44 13.48 29.08
C VAL A 294 6.48 14.52 28.51
N ASP A 295 6.37 14.62 27.19
CA ASP A 295 5.46 15.55 26.49
C ASP A 295 4.04 15.02 26.29
N GLY A 296 3.83 13.70 26.30
CA GLY A 296 2.52 13.08 26.09
C GLY A 296 2.15 12.94 24.61
N ASP A 297 0.93 13.33 24.24
CA ASP A 297 0.45 13.20 22.85
C ASP A 297 1.04 14.29 21.94
N LEU A 298 1.93 13.87 21.04
CA LEU A 298 2.59 14.67 20.02
C LEU A 298 1.97 14.49 18.62
N SER A 299 0.84 13.78 18.50
CA SER A 299 0.24 13.43 17.19
C SER A 299 -0.13 14.65 16.34
N SER A 300 -0.39 15.79 16.96
CA SER A 300 -0.74 17.05 16.28
C SER A 300 0.45 17.85 15.74
N THR A 301 1.69 17.49 16.08
CA THR A 301 2.93 18.18 15.66
C THR A 301 3.80 17.35 14.70
N ILE A 302 3.31 16.21 14.22
CA ILE A 302 4.00 15.36 13.25
C ILE A 302 4.19 16.12 11.92
N SER A 303 5.43 16.22 11.46
CA SER A 303 5.78 16.68 10.11
C SER A 303 5.58 15.54 9.11
N ILE A 304 4.88 15.81 8.01
CA ILE A 304 4.61 14.84 6.94
C ILE A 304 5.26 15.33 5.65
N GLN A 305 6.26 14.59 5.17
CA GLN A 305 6.92 14.82 3.89
C GLN A 305 6.37 13.82 2.86
N ASN A 306 5.50 14.31 1.96
CA ASN A 306 4.95 13.54 0.85
C ASN A 306 5.71 13.87 -0.45
N ASN A 307 6.12 12.84 -1.20
CA ASN A 307 6.83 12.94 -2.48
C ASN A 307 6.06 12.32 -3.67
N ILE A 308 4.79 11.95 -3.49
CA ILE A 308 3.92 11.41 -4.53
C ILE A 308 3.46 12.56 -5.43
N THR A 309 4.10 12.73 -6.59
CA THR A 309 3.89 13.89 -7.48
C THR A 309 3.02 13.63 -8.71
N ASP A 310 3.05 12.42 -9.29
CA ASP A 310 2.63 12.22 -10.70
C ASP A 310 1.64 11.06 -10.97
N ASN A 311 1.15 10.34 -9.95
CA ASN A 311 0.23 9.19 -10.09
C ASN A 311 0.69 8.06 -11.05
N LEU A 312 1.99 8.00 -11.37
CA LEU A 312 2.57 6.91 -12.16
C LEU A 312 2.60 5.60 -11.35
N PRO A 313 2.47 4.42 -11.98
CA PRO A 313 2.60 3.15 -11.28
C PRO A 313 4.02 2.98 -10.70
N GLY A 314 4.09 2.60 -9.43
CA GLY A 314 5.34 2.47 -8.69
C GLY A 314 5.17 2.49 -7.17
N THR A 315 6.29 2.35 -6.46
CA THR A 315 6.34 2.45 -4.99
C THR A 315 6.94 3.80 -4.58
N TYR A 316 6.17 4.56 -3.81
CA TYR A 316 6.53 5.84 -3.23
C TYR A 316 6.69 5.72 -1.71
N GLN A 317 7.25 6.74 -1.05
CA GLN A 317 7.46 6.73 0.39
C GLN A 317 7.07 8.06 1.03
N VAL A 318 6.04 8.04 1.87
CA VAL A 318 5.65 9.18 2.71
C VAL A 318 6.37 9.09 4.04
N ARG A 319 7.11 10.13 4.39
CA ARG A 319 7.87 10.23 5.65
C ARG A 319 7.05 10.98 6.68
N TYR A 320 6.94 10.40 7.87
CA TYR A 320 6.41 11.03 9.07
C TYR A 320 7.59 11.22 10.02
N GLU A 321 7.79 12.42 10.53
CA GLU A 321 8.89 12.74 11.45
C GLU A 321 8.38 13.63 12.59
N ILE A 322 8.94 13.46 13.78
CA ILE A 322 8.50 14.16 14.99
C ILE A 322 9.69 14.47 15.89
N LYS A 323 9.56 15.57 16.65
CA LYS A 323 10.41 15.91 17.80
C LYS A 323 9.57 16.09 19.06
N ASP A 324 10.18 15.84 20.21
CA ASP A 324 9.71 16.29 21.53
C ASP A 324 10.17 17.74 21.82
N SER A 325 9.98 18.23 23.05
CA SER A 325 10.53 19.50 23.53
C SER A 325 11.98 19.45 24.03
N SER A 326 12.57 18.25 24.05
CA SER A 326 13.98 17.97 24.40
C SER A 326 14.89 17.88 23.16
N ASP A 327 14.34 18.11 21.96
CA ASP A 327 14.96 17.98 20.64
C ASP A 327 15.31 16.53 20.20
N ASN A 328 14.91 15.49 20.97
CA ASN A 328 14.99 14.11 20.49
C ASN A 328 13.97 13.90 19.38
N TRP A 329 14.28 12.99 18.45
CA TRP A 329 13.52 12.86 17.22
C TRP A 329 13.41 11.41 16.74
N THR A 330 12.39 11.15 15.94
CA THR A 330 12.23 9.89 15.21
C THR A 330 11.55 10.13 13.87
N TYR A 331 11.57 9.11 13.01
CA TYR A 331 10.79 9.09 11.78
C TYR A 331 10.35 7.66 11.41
N VAL A 332 9.26 7.56 10.66
CA VAL A 332 8.78 6.32 10.04
C VAL A 332 8.40 6.58 8.59
N LEU A 333 8.45 5.54 7.75
CA LEU A 333 8.05 5.59 6.35
C LEU A 333 6.78 4.76 6.16
N ARG A 334 5.81 5.30 5.43
CA ARG A 334 4.74 4.53 4.79
C ARG A 334 5.15 4.30 3.34
N ASP A 335 5.21 3.04 2.95
CA ASP A 335 5.29 2.68 1.54
C ASP A 335 3.90 2.87 0.91
N VAL A 336 3.85 3.49 -0.27
CA VAL A 336 2.60 3.72 -1.02
C VAL A 336 2.76 3.10 -2.40
N LEU A 337 1.93 2.10 -2.69
CA LEU A 337 1.98 1.33 -3.93
C LEU A 337 0.86 1.81 -4.87
N VAL A 338 1.26 2.61 -5.86
CA VAL A 338 0.38 3.00 -6.97
C VAL A 338 0.46 1.89 -8.01
N GLN A 339 -0.65 1.19 -8.24
CA GLN A 339 -0.74 0.06 -9.16
C GLN A 339 -2.18 -0.08 -9.66
N ASP A 340 -2.41 -0.86 -10.71
CA ASP A 340 -3.76 -1.22 -11.12
C ASP A 340 -4.18 -2.55 -10.47
N THR A 341 -5.31 -2.58 -9.79
CA THR A 341 -5.94 -3.83 -9.31
C THR A 341 -7.33 -4.08 -9.93
N THR A 342 -7.77 -3.21 -10.84
CA THR A 342 -9.09 -3.27 -11.44
C THR A 342 -9.09 -4.22 -12.65
N PRO A 343 -9.96 -5.26 -12.70
CA PRO A 343 -9.92 -6.21 -13.81
C PRO A 343 -10.58 -5.69 -15.11
N PRO A 344 -10.00 -5.99 -16.29
CA PRO A 344 -10.52 -5.54 -17.59
C PRO A 344 -11.94 -6.05 -17.89
N ILE A 345 -12.74 -5.20 -18.52
CA ILE A 345 -14.15 -5.45 -18.83
C ILE A 345 -14.30 -5.88 -20.29
N ILE A 346 -14.93 -7.05 -20.51
CA ILE A 346 -15.26 -7.56 -21.85
C ILE A 346 -16.71 -7.24 -22.19
N GLN A 347 -16.95 -6.58 -23.33
CA GLN A 347 -18.28 -6.36 -23.89
C GLN A 347 -18.45 -7.10 -25.22
N LEU A 348 -19.46 -7.98 -25.33
CA LEU A 348 -19.75 -8.68 -26.58
C LEU A 348 -20.20 -7.70 -27.68
N SER A 349 -19.52 -7.77 -28.83
CA SER A 349 -19.91 -7.07 -30.05
C SER A 349 -21.05 -7.85 -30.72
N GLY A 350 -22.26 -7.30 -30.73
CA GLY A 350 -23.45 -8.03 -31.19
C GLY A 350 -24.02 -8.99 -30.14
N PRO A 351 -24.91 -9.92 -30.53
CA PRO A 351 -25.73 -10.68 -29.58
C PRO A 351 -24.94 -11.71 -28.76
N SER A 352 -25.43 -11.99 -27.54
CA SER A 352 -24.93 -13.05 -26.66
C SER A 352 -25.41 -14.45 -27.04
N GLN A 353 -26.44 -14.56 -27.88
CA GLN A 353 -26.87 -15.82 -28.48
C GLN A 353 -27.04 -15.65 -29.99
N VAL A 354 -26.42 -16.53 -30.77
CA VAL A 354 -26.60 -16.65 -32.23
C VAL A 354 -27.21 -18.03 -32.52
N SER A 355 -28.07 -18.13 -33.54
CA SER A 355 -28.48 -19.42 -34.12
C SER A 355 -28.03 -19.46 -35.58
N ILE A 356 -27.46 -20.58 -36.01
CA ILE A 356 -27.04 -20.84 -37.38
C ILE A 356 -27.62 -22.17 -37.86
N GLU A 357 -27.77 -22.28 -39.17
CA GLU A 357 -28.09 -23.54 -39.82
C GLU A 357 -26.87 -24.48 -39.80
N VAL A 358 -27.10 -25.78 -39.63
CA VAL A 358 -26.05 -26.80 -39.70
C VAL A 358 -25.30 -26.77 -41.03
N PHE A 359 -24.01 -27.09 -40.98
CA PHE A 359 -23.02 -26.94 -42.06
C PHE A 359 -22.76 -25.51 -42.55
N SER A 360 -23.46 -24.47 -42.07
CA SER A 360 -23.19 -23.08 -42.45
C SER A 360 -21.96 -22.52 -41.74
N ASP A 361 -21.24 -21.62 -42.41
CA ASP A 361 -20.10 -20.90 -41.84
C ASP A 361 -20.55 -19.98 -40.69
N TYR A 362 -19.80 -20.00 -39.59
CA TYR A 362 -19.99 -19.08 -38.46
C TYR A 362 -18.88 -18.02 -38.44
N VAL A 363 -19.28 -16.76 -38.59
CA VAL A 363 -18.40 -15.61 -38.34
C VAL A 363 -18.79 -15.01 -37.00
N ASP A 364 -17.94 -15.21 -36.01
CA ASP A 364 -18.09 -14.57 -34.71
C ASP A 364 -17.95 -13.05 -34.82
N SER A 365 -18.83 -12.31 -34.11
CA SER A 365 -18.87 -10.85 -34.15
C SER A 365 -17.85 -10.15 -33.23
N GLY A 366 -17.08 -10.91 -32.45
CA GLY A 366 -16.04 -10.45 -31.54
C GLY A 366 -16.54 -9.93 -30.21
N ALA A 367 -15.64 -9.26 -29.49
CA ALA A 367 -15.89 -8.47 -28.29
C ALA A 367 -14.89 -7.30 -28.22
N THR A 368 -15.24 -6.21 -27.53
CA THR A 368 -14.28 -5.18 -27.09
C THR A 368 -13.80 -5.49 -25.67
N VAL A 369 -12.58 -5.05 -25.36
CA VAL A 369 -11.99 -5.08 -24.03
C VAL A 369 -11.63 -3.64 -23.66
N THR A 370 -12.26 -3.13 -22.62
CA THR A 370 -11.99 -1.80 -22.05
C THR A 370 -11.41 -1.94 -20.65
N ASP A 371 -10.41 -1.13 -20.36
CA ASP A 371 -9.70 -1.09 -19.10
C ASP A 371 -9.53 0.36 -18.61
N ASN A 372 -9.10 0.57 -17.36
CA ASN A 372 -8.85 1.90 -16.79
C ASN A 372 -7.39 2.37 -16.95
N TYR A 373 -6.46 1.47 -17.25
CA TYR A 373 -5.05 1.78 -17.50
C TYR A 373 -4.57 1.28 -18.88
N ASP A 374 -4.91 0.06 -19.27
CA ASP A 374 -4.49 -0.52 -20.55
C ASP A 374 -5.32 0.00 -21.75
N GLU A 375 -4.73 -0.02 -22.96
CA GLU A 375 -5.40 0.46 -24.19
C GLU A 375 -6.57 -0.44 -24.62
N GLU A 376 -7.68 0.15 -25.12
CA GLU A 376 -8.82 -0.61 -25.64
C GLU A 376 -8.42 -1.50 -26.83
N TYR A 377 -8.79 -2.77 -26.79
CA TYR A 377 -8.57 -3.71 -27.89
C TYR A 377 -9.79 -4.59 -28.20
N THR A 378 -9.69 -5.39 -29.26
CA THR A 378 -10.77 -6.27 -29.72
C THR A 378 -10.35 -7.73 -29.70
N LEU A 379 -11.29 -8.59 -29.33
CA LEU A 379 -11.17 -10.04 -29.34
C LEU A 379 -11.95 -10.63 -30.52
N SER A 380 -11.38 -11.64 -31.15
CA SER A 380 -11.98 -12.45 -32.21
C SER A 380 -12.21 -13.89 -31.74
N LEU A 381 -12.79 -14.73 -32.61
CA LEU A 381 -12.94 -16.17 -32.35
C LEU A 381 -11.59 -16.88 -32.06
N LYS A 382 -10.47 -16.36 -32.59
CA LYS A 382 -9.12 -16.93 -32.37
C LYS A 382 -8.64 -16.76 -30.93
N ASP A 383 -9.15 -15.75 -30.25
CA ASP A 383 -8.75 -15.32 -28.92
C ASP A 383 -9.71 -15.87 -27.85
N ALA A 384 -10.73 -16.61 -28.29
CA ALA A 384 -11.74 -17.24 -27.46
C ALA A 384 -11.48 -18.74 -27.26
N ILE A 385 -11.76 -19.24 -26.06
CA ILE A 385 -11.81 -20.67 -25.79
C ILE A 385 -13.18 -21.18 -26.26
N HIS A 386 -13.21 -21.91 -27.38
CA HIS A 386 -14.44 -22.50 -27.91
C HIS A 386 -14.31 -24.00 -28.20
N ASN A 387 -15.42 -24.71 -28.08
CA ASN A 387 -15.60 -26.07 -28.60
C ASN A 387 -16.50 -26.10 -29.84
N PHE A 388 -16.74 -24.93 -30.45
CA PHE A 388 -17.66 -24.75 -31.57
C PHE A 388 -17.37 -25.69 -32.74
N ASP A 389 -18.41 -26.39 -33.17
CA ASP A 389 -18.50 -27.28 -34.33
C ASP A 389 -19.80 -26.94 -35.06
N ASN A 390 -19.77 -26.82 -36.39
CA ASN A 390 -20.95 -26.55 -37.21
C ASN A 390 -21.47 -27.79 -37.97
N GLN A 391 -20.83 -28.96 -37.79
CA GLN A 391 -21.21 -30.22 -38.46
C GLN A 391 -22.26 -31.02 -37.69
N SER A 392 -22.51 -30.68 -36.41
CA SER A 392 -23.45 -31.38 -35.53
C SER A 392 -24.49 -30.42 -34.94
N LEU A 393 -25.72 -30.88 -34.74
CA LEU A 393 -26.73 -30.13 -34.01
C LEU A 393 -26.35 -30.00 -32.53
N GLY A 394 -26.45 -28.78 -31.98
CA GLY A 394 -25.98 -28.53 -30.63
C GLY A 394 -26.09 -27.09 -30.13
N THR A 395 -25.64 -26.90 -28.89
CA THR A 395 -25.42 -25.58 -28.29
C THR A 395 -23.98 -25.51 -27.82
N TYR A 396 -23.23 -24.57 -28.37
CA TYR A 396 -21.79 -24.42 -28.20
C TYR A 396 -21.48 -23.09 -27.50
N GLU A 397 -20.36 -23.03 -26.81
CA GLU A 397 -19.95 -21.85 -26.06
C GLU A 397 -18.63 -21.30 -26.61
N VAL A 398 -18.62 -19.99 -26.92
CA VAL A 398 -17.43 -19.22 -27.26
C VAL A 398 -17.10 -18.35 -26.04
N LYS A 399 -15.98 -18.61 -25.37
CA LYS A 399 -15.65 -18.01 -24.07
C LYS A 399 -14.46 -17.06 -24.17
N TYR A 400 -14.71 -15.80 -23.84
CA TYR A 400 -13.71 -14.76 -23.74
C TYR A 400 -13.27 -14.61 -22.29
N LYS A 401 -11.95 -14.58 -22.08
CA LYS A 401 -11.35 -14.26 -20.80
C LYS A 401 -9.96 -13.70 -21.05
N VAL A 402 -9.65 -12.56 -20.46
CA VAL A 402 -8.37 -11.87 -20.64
C VAL A 402 -7.75 -11.49 -19.30
N SER A 403 -6.47 -11.17 -19.33
CA SER A 403 -5.78 -10.45 -18.26
C SER A 403 -5.17 -9.17 -18.84
N ASP A 404 -5.04 -8.14 -18.00
CA ASP A 404 -4.35 -6.89 -18.32
C ASP A 404 -2.81 -7.04 -18.23
N SER A 405 -2.08 -5.93 -18.35
CA SER A 405 -0.61 -5.90 -18.24
C SER A 405 -0.06 -6.15 -16.82
N MET A 406 -0.87 -5.98 -15.78
CA MET A 406 -0.52 -6.20 -14.36
C MET A 406 -0.92 -7.60 -13.87
N GLY A 407 -1.78 -8.30 -14.61
CA GLY A 407 -2.30 -9.64 -14.32
C GLY A 407 -3.72 -9.68 -13.75
N ASN A 408 -4.41 -8.54 -13.54
CA ASN A 408 -5.82 -8.61 -13.14
C ASN A 408 -6.63 -9.18 -14.30
N THR A 409 -7.68 -9.93 -13.97
CA THR A 409 -8.20 -10.96 -14.86
C THR A 409 -9.71 -10.87 -14.96
N SER A 410 -10.21 -10.73 -16.19
CA SER A 410 -11.62 -10.48 -16.47
C SER A 410 -12.54 -11.59 -15.93
N ALA A 411 -13.80 -11.22 -15.70
CA ALA A 411 -14.88 -12.20 -15.69
C ALA A 411 -14.94 -12.92 -17.05
N THR A 412 -15.26 -14.22 -17.05
CA THR A 412 -15.45 -14.98 -18.28
C THR A 412 -16.77 -14.60 -18.93
N VAL A 413 -16.73 -14.04 -20.14
CA VAL A 413 -17.92 -13.69 -20.92
C VAL A 413 -18.16 -14.76 -21.99
N VAL A 414 -19.41 -15.17 -22.18
CA VAL A 414 -19.77 -16.30 -23.05
C VAL A 414 -20.77 -15.86 -24.12
N ARG A 415 -20.47 -16.16 -25.38
CA ARG A 415 -21.45 -16.16 -26.48
C ARG A 415 -21.92 -17.60 -26.73
N THR A 416 -23.22 -17.78 -26.80
CA THR A 416 -23.88 -19.07 -27.08
C THR A 416 -24.16 -19.18 -28.57
N VAL A 417 -23.64 -20.21 -29.23
CA VAL A 417 -23.95 -20.51 -30.64
C VAL A 417 -24.80 -21.77 -30.71
N ARG A 418 -26.01 -21.64 -31.24
CA ARG A 418 -26.90 -22.77 -31.51
C ARG A 418 -26.75 -23.19 -32.96
N VAL A 419 -26.38 -24.44 -33.16
CA VAL A 419 -26.44 -25.10 -34.47
C VAL A 419 -27.75 -25.85 -34.51
N ILE A 420 -28.65 -25.39 -35.38
CA ILE A 420 -29.99 -25.92 -35.60
C ILE A 420 -30.12 -26.34 -37.06
N ASP A 421 -31.14 -27.12 -37.36
CA ASP A 421 -31.52 -27.49 -38.72
C ASP A 421 -32.97 -27.02 -38.93
N THR A 422 -33.14 -26.15 -39.91
CA THR A 422 -34.39 -25.46 -40.27
C THR A 422 -34.75 -25.60 -41.75
N THR A 423 -33.88 -26.28 -42.49
CA THR A 423 -34.12 -26.69 -43.87
C THR A 423 -35.24 -27.74 -43.89
N LYS A 424 -36.00 -27.81 -44.99
CA LYS A 424 -37.07 -28.80 -45.15
C LYS A 424 -36.55 -30.03 -45.88
N PRO A 425 -36.97 -31.24 -45.49
CA PRO A 425 -36.76 -32.42 -46.29
C PRO A 425 -37.49 -32.35 -47.63
N VAL A 426 -36.89 -32.93 -48.66
CA VAL A 426 -37.34 -32.84 -50.06
C VAL A 426 -37.93 -34.17 -50.52
N LEU A 427 -39.16 -34.13 -51.03
CA LEU A 427 -39.90 -35.28 -51.56
C LEU A 427 -39.75 -35.41 -53.09
N THR A 428 -39.72 -36.63 -53.61
CA THR A 428 -39.70 -36.93 -55.05
C THR A 428 -40.50 -38.21 -55.34
N LEU A 429 -41.43 -38.19 -56.31
CA LEU A 429 -42.21 -39.38 -56.67
C LEU A 429 -41.35 -40.49 -57.28
N ILE A 430 -41.72 -41.74 -57.00
CA ILE A 430 -41.21 -42.91 -57.72
C ILE A 430 -42.22 -43.25 -58.84
N GLY A 431 -41.81 -43.06 -60.09
CA GLY A 431 -42.66 -43.24 -61.28
C GLY A 431 -43.58 -42.04 -61.58
N GLU A 432 -44.56 -42.27 -62.44
CA GLU A 432 -45.40 -41.20 -63.01
C GLU A 432 -46.32 -40.51 -61.99
N PRO A 433 -46.58 -39.20 -62.12
CA PRO A 433 -47.50 -38.44 -61.26
C PRO A 433 -48.98 -38.77 -61.53
N ILE A 434 -49.28 -39.50 -62.61
CA ILE A 434 -50.63 -39.98 -62.95
C ILE A 434 -50.55 -41.48 -63.26
N ASP A 435 -51.23 -42.28 -62.45
CA ASP A 435 -51.36 -43.73 -62.60
C ASP A 435 -52.75 -44.11 -63.16
N LYS A 436 -52.86 -45.29 -63.77
CA LYS A 436 -54.07 -45.78 -64.47
C LYS A 436 -54.42 -47.18 -64.01
N LEU A 437 -55.52 -47.28 -63.26
CA LEU A 437 -55.99 -48.52 -62.66
C LEU A 437 -57.24 -49.04 -63.37
N ILE A 438 -57.22 -50.30 -63.83
CA ILE A 438 -58.44 -50.96 -64.28
C ILE A 438 -59.31 -51.27 -63.06
N LYS A 439 -60.60 -50.91 -63.11
CA LYS A 439 -61.56 -51.14 -62.03
C LYS A 439 -61.54 -52.60 -61.55
N GLY A 440 -61.47 -52.79 -60.24
CA GLY A 440 -61.42 -54.09 -59.58
C GLY A 440 -60.02 -54.72 -59.51
N ASN A 441 -58.99 -54.09 -60.09
CA ASN A 441 -57.60 -54.45 -59.82
C ASN A 441 -57.11 -53.80 -58.51
N GLU A 442 -56.24 -54.48 -57.77
CA GLU A 442 -55.57 -53.91 -56.60
C GLU A 442 -54.70 -52.71 -57.00
N TYR A 443 -54.88 -51.56 -56.34
CA TYR A 443 -53.94 -50.44 -56.46
C TYR A 443 -52.69 -50.72 -55.64
N LYS A 444 -51.52 -50.59 -56.25
CA LYS A 444 -50.23 -50.63 -55.57
C LYS A 444 -49.44 -49.38 -55.88
N ASP A 445 -49.27 -48.53 -54.87
CA ASP A 445 -48.41 -47.36 -54.98
C ASP A 445 -46.94 -47.75 -55.23
N ALA A 446 -46.29 -47.00 -56.12
CA ALA A 446 -44.84 -47.05 -56.33
C ALA A 446 -44.06 -46.18 -55.32
N GLY A 447 -44.74 -45.25 -54.63
CA GLY A 447 -44.22 -44.48 -53.51
C GLY A 447 -43.51 -43.18 -53.88
N ALA A 448 -42.72 -42.69 -52.93
CA ALA A 448 -41.85 -41.52 -53.07
C ALA A 448 -40.52 -41.77 -52.34
N VAL A 449 -39.49 -41.02 -52.72
CA VAL A 449 -38.24 -40.88 -51.96
C VAL A 449 -38.32 -39.58 -51.17
N VAL A 450 -37.80 -39.58 -49.94
CA VAL A 450 -37.51 -38.36 -49.17
C VAL A 450 -36.01 -38.30 -48.84
N ILE A 451 -35.42 -37.12 -49.02
CA ILE A 451 -34.02 -36.82 -48.69
C ILE A 451 -33.94 -35.52 -47.88
N ASP A 452 -32.83 -35.34 -47.17
CA ASP A 452 -32.58 -34.19 -46.31
C ASP A 452 -31.09 -33.77 -46.38
N ASN A 453 -30.76 -32.55 -45.95
CA ASN A 453 -29.39 -32.05 -45.82
C ASN A 453 -28.63 -32.66 -44.64
N TYR A 454 -29.30 -32.90 -43.51
CA TYR A 454 -28.70 -33.40 -42.28
C TYR A 454 -29.19 -34.82 -41.95
N ASP A 455 -30.50 -35.05 -41.98
CA ASP A 455 -31.12 -36.31 -41.58
C ASP A 455 -31.18 -37.34 -42.71
N LEU A 456 -30.01 -37.81 -43.16
CA LEU A 456 -29.80 -38.67 -44.34
C LEU A 456 -30.57 -40.02 -44.37
N ASN A 457 -31.35 -40.37 -43.34
CA ASN A 457 -32.04 -41.66 -43.18
C ASN A 457 -33.58 -41.57 -43.00
N ILE A 458 -34.20 -40.42 -43.29
CA ILE A 458 -35.63 -40.18 -43.03
C ILE A 458 -36.64 -40.85 -43.98
N GLN A 459 -36.23 -41.81 -44.82
CA GLN A 459 -37.17 -42.55 -45.69
C GLN A 459 -38.32 -43.24 -44.92
N GLN A 460 -38.16 -43.43 -43.59
CA GLN A 460 -39.18 -43.95 -42.68
C GLN A 460 -40.19 -42.92 -42.15
N SER A 461 -39.93 -41.61 -42.28
CA SER A 461 -40.90 -40.55 -41.92
C SER A 461 -41.86 -40.21 -43.07
N LEU A 462 -41.68 -40.82 -44.25
CA LEU A 462 -42.62 -40.75 -45.35
C LEU A 462 -43.97 -41.35 -44.95
N SER A 463 -44.94 -40.46 -44.75
CA SER A 463 -46.34 -40.80 -44.56
C SER A 463 -47.09 -40.71 -45.89
N VAL A 464 -47.98 -41.67 -46.15
CA VAL A 464 -48.78 -41.75 -47.38
C VAL A 464 -50.25 -41.84 -47.01
N THR A 465 -51.05 -40.85 -47.44
CA THR A 465 -52.50 -40.87 -47.30
C THR A 465 -53.11 -41.23 -48.65
N GLN A 466 -53.83 -42.36 -48.72
CA GLN A 466 -54.44 -42.86 -49.95
C GLN A 466 -55.85 -43.44 -49.73
N ASP A 467 -56.86 -42.77 -50.31
CA ASP A 467 -58.26 -43.22 -50.31
C ASP A 467 -58.70 -43.72 -51.69
N VAL A 468 -57.85 -44.51 -52.36
CA VAL A 468 -58.07 -44.99 -53.74
C VAL A 468 -59.11 -46.11 -53.76
N ASN A 469 -60.34 -45.81 -54.19
CA ASN A 469 -61.40 -46.82 -54.34
C ASN A 469 -61.34 -47.48 -55.73
N ALA A 470 -60.67 -48.62 -55.82
CA ALA A 470 -60.49 -49.37 -57.06
C ALA A 470 -61.80 -49.91 -57.70
N ASP A 471 -62.91 -49.99 -56.96
CA ASP A 471 -64.21 -50.47 -57.47
C ASP A 471 -65.09 -49.34 -58.03
N GLN A 472 -64.65 -48.08 -57.93
CA GLN A 472 -65.40 -46.92 -58.35
C GLN A 472 -64.64 -46.11 -59.41
N LEU A 473 -65.34 -45.74 -60.49
CA LEU A 473 -64.79 -44.89 -61.55
C LEU A 473 -64.54 -43.48 -61.02
N GLY A 474 -63.32 -42.97 -61.20
CA GLY A 474 -62.94 -41.63 -60.74
C GLY A 474 -61.43 -41.38 -60.76
N THR A 475 -61.04 -40.15 -60.40
CA THR A 475 -59.64 -39.77 -60.17
C THR A 475 -59.43 -39.57 -58.67
N TYR A 476 -58.58 -40.41 -58.09
CA TYR A 476 -58.23 -40.40 -56.68
C TYR A 476 -56.90 -39.68 -56.47
N LYS A 477 -56.69 -39.12 -55.27
CA LYS A 477 -55.46 -38.40 -54.90
C LYS A 477 -54.72 -39.19 -53.82
N VAL A 478 -53.45 -39.50 -54.07
CA VAL A 478 -52.50 -39.98 -53.07
C VAL A 478 -51.65 -38.79 -52.63
N VAL A 479 -51.44 -38.65 -51.32
CA VAL A 479 -50.67 -37.55 -50.71
C VAL A 479 -49.44 -38.11 -49.99
N TYR A 480 -48.27 -37.51 -50.25
CA TYR A 480 -46.99 -37.85 -49.64
C TYR A 480 -46.51 -36.68 -48.79
N ASN A 481 -46.36 -36.92 -47.49
CA ASN A 481 -45.89 -35.94 -46.52
C ASN A 481 -44.75 -36.54 -45.70
N ALA A 482 -43.74 -35.75 -45.37
CA ALA A 482 -42.63 -36.17 -44.52
C ALA A 482 -42.18 -35.02 -43.60
N THR A 483 -41.56 -35.39 -42.49
CA THR A 483 -40.93 -34.49 -41.51
C THR A 483 -39.57 -35.08 -41.16
N ASP A 484 -38.56 -34.25 -40.95
CA ASP A 484 -37.23 -34.67 -40.46
C ASP A 484 -37.25 -34.98 -38.95
N VAL A 485 -36.09 -35.14 -38.30
CA VAL A 485 -35.98 -35.34 -36.84
C VAL A 485 -36.01 -33.99 -36.10
N SER A 486 -35.60 -32.90 -36.74
CA SER A 486 -35.63 -31.52 -36.24
C SER A 486 -37.04 -30.94 -36.06
N GLY A 487 -38.02 -31.46 -36.81
CA GLY A 487 -39.41 -31.04 -36.87
C GLY A 487 -39.82 -30.24 -38.12
N ASN A 488 -38.96 -30.05 -39.13
CA ASN A 488 -39.32 -29.33 -40.34
C ASN A 488 -40.08 -30.27 -41.31
N SER A 489 -41.17 -29.77 -41.87
CA SER A 489 -42.05 -30.56 -42.74
C SER A 489 -41.82 -30.22 -44.21
N ALA A 490 -41.70 -31.27 -45.02
CA ALA A 490 -41.63 -31.19 -46.47
C ALA A 490 -42.88 -30.51 -47.05
N ASP A 491 -42.73 -29.87 -48.21
CA ASP A 491 -43.88 -29.40 -48.99
C ASP A 491 -44.56 -30.60 -49.67
N GLU A 492 -45.89 -30.74 -49.48
CA GLU A 492 -46.64 -31.93 -49.89
C GLU A 492 -46.53 -32.20 -51.41
N ILE A 493 -46.32 -33.46 -51.80
CA ILE A 493 -46.42 -33.90 -53.20
C ILE A 493 -47.53 -34.93 -53.39
N PHE A 494 -48.02 -35.07 -54.63
CA PHE A 494 -49.25 -35.80 -54.92
C PHE A 494 -49.13 -36.68 -56.17
N ARG A 495 -49.74 -37.86 -56.14
CA ARG A 495 -49.99 -38.72 -57.32
C ARG A 495 -51.50 -38.82 -57.54
N TYR A 496 -51.94 -38.81 -58.79
CA TYR A 496 -53.34 -39.07 -59.15
C TYR A 496 -53.50 -40.49 -59.68
N VAL A 497 -54.57 -41.18 -59.26
CA VAL A 497 -54.89 -42.55 -59.74
C VAL A 497 -56.23 -42.52 -60.45
N VAL A 498 -56.24 -42.84 -61.74
CA VAL A 498 -57.45 -42.83 -62.58
C VAL A 498 -58.00 -44.24 -62.71
N VAL A 499 -59.18 -44.49 -62.13
CA VAL A 499 -59.86 -45.80 -62.16
C VAL A 499 -60.84 -45.88 -63.33
N TYR A 500 -60.67 -46.87 -64.22
CA TYR A 500 -61.44 -46.99 -65.46
C TYR A 500 -61.94 -48.42 -65.75
N GLU A 501 -63.09 -48.55 -66.43
CA GLU A 501 -63.64 -49.84 -66.89
C GLU A 501 -63.21 -50.12 -68.33
N THR A 502 -63.09 -51.41 -68.68
CA THR A 502 -63.00 -51.89 -70.06
C THR A 502 -64.28 -52.65 -70.43
N LYS A 503 -64.84 -52.38 -71.62
CA LYS A 503 -66.09 -53.00 -72.12
C LYS A 503 -65.99 -53.24 -73.62
N THR A 504 -66.40 -54.43 -74.06
CA THR A 504 -66.33 -54.90 -75.45
C THR A 504 -67.70 -55.38 -75.94
N GLY A 505 -68.07 -55.04 -77.18
CA GLY A 505 -69.34 -55.46 -77.78
C GLY A 505 -69.55 -54.91 -79.20
N THR A 506 -70.37 -55.59 -80.01
CA THR A 506 -70.57 -55.30 -81.44
C THR A 506 -72.06 -55.36 -81.85
N VAL A 507 -72.48 -54.51 -82.80
CA VAL A 507 -73.87 -54.37 -83.28
C VAL A 507 -73.87 -54.07 -84.80
N GLN A 508 -74.92 -54.46 -85.52
CA GLN A 508 -75.08 -54.24 -86.98
C GLN A 508 -76.35 -53.43 -87.32
N GLY A 509 -76.38 -52.78 -88.49
CA GLY A 509 -77.50 -51.94 -88.96
C GLY A 509 -77.41 -51.62 -90.46
N THR A 510 -78.45 -51.02 -91.04
CA THR A 510 -78.78 -51.16 -92.48
C THR A 510 -79.46 -49.91 -93.11
N VAL A 511 -79.18 -49.58 -94.38
CA VAL A 511 -79.49 -48.30 -95.07
C VAL A 511 -80.49 -48.42 -96.24
N ILE A 512 -81.26 -47.36 -96.52
CA ILE A 512 -82.28 -47.23 -97.59
C ILE A 512 -82.10 -45.92 -98.38
N ASP A 513 -82.68 -45.83 -99.59
CA ASP A 513 -82.53 -44.70 -100.53
C ASP A 513 -83.71 -43.70 -100.55
N GLU A 514 -83.64 -42.68 -101.41
CA GLU A 514 -84.67 -41.62 -101.55
C GLU A 514 -86.00 -42.11 -102.17
N TYR A 515 -86.05 -43.34 -102.69
CA TYR A 515 -87.26 -44.04 -103.13
C TYR A 515 -87.69 -45.17 -102.17
N ASN A 516 -87.06 -45.25 -101.00
CA ASN A 516 -87.37 -46.12 -99.88
C ASN A 516 -87.24 -47.63 -100.22
N GLN A 517 -86.21 -48.02 -100.98
CA GLN A 517 -85.86 -49.41 -101.31
C GLN A 517 -84.59 -49.91 -100.58
N PRO A 518 -84.44 -51.23 -100.26
CA PRO A 518 -83.46 -51.69 -99.28
C PRO A 518 -82.39 -52.70 -99.77
N LEU A 519 -81.12 -52.45 -99.36
CA LEU A 519 -80.14 -53.45 -98.86
C LEU A 519 -79.43 -54.40 -99.86
N SER A 520 -78.13 -54.69 -99.70
CA SER A 520 -77.60 -55.50 -98.57
C SER A 520 -76.09 -55.32 -98.29
N GLN A 521 -75.69 -55.65 -97.05
CA GLN A 521 -74.32 -55.90 -96.54
C GLN A 521 -73.20 -54.87 -96.86
N VAL A 522 -72.97 -53.95 -95.92
CA VAL A 522 -71.60 -53.51 -95.56
C VAL A 522 -71.48 -53.56 -94.04
N VAL A 523 -70.42 -54.17 -93.51
CA VAL A 523 -70.13 -54.22 -92.07
C VAL A 523 -69.07 -53.18 -91.75
N ILE A 524 -69.34 -52.32 -90.76
CA ILE A 524 -68.35 -51.38 -90.21
C ILE A 524 -67.76 -51.99 -88.94
N ALA A 525 -66.43 -52.05 -88.87
CA ALA A 525 -65.67 -52.43 -87.68
C ALA A 525 -64.42 -51.57 -87.57
N LEU A 526 -64.33 -50.78 -86.49
CA LEU A 526 -63.16 -50.04 -86.04
C LEU A 526 -63.15 -50.09 -84.50
N THR A 527 -61.97 -50.01 -83.89
CA THR A 527 -61.72 -50.49 -82.52
C THR A 527 -61.11 -49.41 -81.64
N ASP A 528 -61.63 -49.28 -80.41
CA ASP A 528 -61.14 -48.50 -79.25
C ASP A 528 -60.85 -46.98 -79.42
N ALA A 529 -61.31 -46.07 -78.55
CA ALA A 529 -61.65 -46.27 -77.12
C ALA A 529 -62.71 -45.28 -76.54
N THR A 530 -63.74 -45.83 -75.90
CA THR A 530 -64.49 -45.27 -74.74
C THR A 530 -65.03 -43.81 -74.79
N ASP A 531 -66.35 -43.70 -74.98
CA ASP A 531 -67.28 -42.74 -74.34
C ASP A 531 -67.26 -41.25 -74.77
N PHE A 532 -67.57 -40.86 -76.03
CA PHE A 532 -68.90 -40.94 -76.69
C PHE A 532 -68.88 -40.12 -78.03
N LYS A 533 -69.92 -39.93 -78.87
CA LYS A 533 -71.35 -40.34 -79.00
C LYS A 533 -71.70 -40.43 -80.52
N PRO A 534 -72.85 -40.97 -80.97
CA PRO A 534 -72.94 -41.58 -82.31
C PRO A 534 -73.34 -40.67 -83.49
N VAL A 535 -72.56 -40.72 -84.57
CA VAL A 535 -73.01 -40.78 -85.99
C VAL A 535 -71.95 -41.59 -86.78
N GLN A 536 -72.31 -42.33 -87.84
CA GLN A 536 -71.37 -43.16 -88.64
C GLN A 536 -70.52 -42.35 -89.64
N THR A 537 -69.20 -42.55 -89.62
CA THR A 537 -68.29 -42.13 -90.71
C THR A 537 -68.10 -43.26 -91.73
N ASP A 538 -67.55 -42.93 -92.91
CA ASP A 538 -66.76 -43.89 -93.68
C ASP A 538 -65.48 -44.28 -92.92
N THR A 539 -64.86 -45.38 -93.33
CA THR A 539 -63.86 -46.10 -92.53
C THR A 539 -62.41 -45.69 -92.78
N MET A 540 -62.18 -44.53 -93.42
CA MET A 540 -60.99 -43.71 -93.16
C MET A 540 -61.32 -42.39 -92.42
N GLY A 541 -62.57 -42.23 -91.95
CA GLY A 541 -63.02 -41.07 -91.18
C GLY A 541 -63.60 -39.92 -92.02
N ARG A 542 -64.02 -40.15 -93.27
CA ARG A 542 -64.75 -39.16 -94.09
C ARG A 542 -66.23 -39.54 -94.19
N PHE A 543 -66.96 -38.89 -95.08
CA PHE A 543 -68.32 -39.26 -95.50
C PHE A 543 -68.55 -38.65 -96.88
N THR A 544 -69.24 -39.38 -97.76
CA THR A 544 -69.54 -38.90 -99.12
C THR A 544 -71.05 -38.86 -99.31
N ILE A 545 -71.60 -37.69 -99.65
CA ILE A 545 -72.93 -37.60 -100.24
C ILE A 545 -72.76 -37.13 -101.68
N GLU A 546 -73.09 -38.03 -102.61
CA GLU A 546 -73.08 -37.74 -104.04
C GLU A 546 -74.43 -37.11 -104.47
N ASN A 547 -74.48 -36.56 -105.69
CA ASN A 547 -75.69 -35.97 -106.29
C ASN A 547 -76.35 -34.79 -105.54
N LEU A 548 -75.61 -34.07 -104.69
CA LEU A 548 -76.11 -32.89 -103.97
C LEU A 548 -76.49 -31.72 -104.92
N PRO A 549 -77.76 -31.24 -104.91
CA PRO A 549 -78.17 -30.08 -105.69
C PRO A 549 -77.42 -28.77 -105.35
N LEU A 550 -77.27 -27.93 -106.37
CA LEU A 550 -76.71 -26.58 -106.26
C LEU A 550 -77.60 -25.66 -105.40
N ASN A 551 -76.99 -24.64 -104.80
CA ASN A 551 -77.63 -23.61 -103.97
C ASN A 551 -78.49 -24.15 -102.80
N ARG A 552 -78.06 -25.25 -102.19
CA ARG A 552 -78.57 -25.76 -100.90
C ARG A 552 -77.44 -25.89 -99.88
N LYS A 553 -77.78 -25.76 -98.59
CA LYS A 553 -76.86 -25.92 -97.46
C LYS A 553 -77.02 -27.33 -96.87
N TYR A 554 -75.91 -27.93 -96.46
CA TYR A 554 -75.84 -29.28 -95.90
C TYR A 554 -75.11 -29.24 -94.56
N TYR A 555 -75.59 -30.04 -93.62
CA TYR A 555 -75.12 -30.03 -92.23
C TYR A 555 -74.66 -31.43 -91.84
N PHE A 556 -73.46 -31.50 -91.28
CA PHE A 556 -72.76 -32.73 -90.93
C PHE A 556 -72.24 -32.60 -89.50
N ASN A 557 -72.36 -33.64 -88.68
CA ASN A 557 -72.05 -33.55 -87.26
C ASN A 557 -71.54 -34.90 -86.74
N PHE A 558 -70.37 -34.93 -86.11
CA PHE A 558 -69.67 -36.15 -85.69
C PHE A 558 -68.87 -35.91 -84.40
N SER A 559 -68.82 -36.90 -83.53
CA SER A 559 -68.02 -36.91 -82.30
C SER A 559 -67.42 -38.30 -82.07
N LEU A 560 -66.16 -38.36 -81.64
CA LEU A 560 -65.42 -39.60 -81.39
C LEU A 560 -64.48 -39.41 -80.19
N ASN A 561 -64.39 -40.42 -79.34
CA ASN A 561 -63.31 -40.57 -78.36
C ASN A 561 -62.30 -41.61 -78.86
N ASN A 562 -61.02 -41.22 -78.88
CA ASN A 562 -59.80 -42.05 -78.69
C ASN A 562 -59.67 -43.36 -79.51
N TYR A 563 -58.60 -44.17 -79.40
CA TYR A 563 -57.16 -43.83 -79.54
C TYR A 563 -56.35 -45.11 -79.82
N VAL A 564 -55.67 -45.19 -80.98
CA VAL A 564 -54.68 -46.26 -81.29
C VAL A 564 -53.51 -45.67 -82.11
N ASP A 565 -52.30 -46.19 -81.88
CA ASP A 565 -51.00 -45.79 -82.46
C ASP A 565 -50.46 -46.85 -83.47
N VAL A 566 -49.65 -46.42 -84.45
CA VAL A 566 -48.47 -47.17 -84.99
C VAL A 566 -47.58 -46.30 -85.91
N ASP A 567 -46.55 -45.70 -85.31
CA ASP A 567 -45.11 -45.71 -85.68
C ASP A 567 -44.58 -45.82 -87.16
N LYS A 568 -43.57 -44.99 -87.48
CA LYS A 568 -42.59 -44.99 -88.62
C LYS A 568 -43.16 -44.99 -90.08
N CYS A 569 -42.64 -44.19 -91.02
CA CYS A 569 -41.21 -43.91 -91.24
C CYS A 569 -40.94 -42.62 -92.07
N PHE A 570 -39.75 -42.03 -91.90
CA PHE A 570 -39.21 -40.97 -92.77
C PHE A 570 -38.50 -41.54 -94.00
N THR A 571 -38.99 -41.22 -95.20
CA THR A 571 -38.18 -41.00 -96.42
C THR A 571 -38.88 -39.90 -97.24
N GLY A 572 -38.15 -38.91 -97.76
CA GLY A 572 -38.74 -37.63 -98.20
C GLY A 572 -39.77 -37.71 -99.35
N SER A 573 -40.67 -36.71 -99.52
CA SER A 573 -40.65 -35.36 -98.92
C SER A 573 -42.02 -34.65 -98.79
N GLU A 574 -42.14 -33.79 -97.76
CA GLU A 574 -43.17 -32.73 -97.53
C GLU A 574 -44.62 -33.14 -97.11
N SER A 575 -45.32 -32.31 -96.31
CA SER A 575 -46.42 -32.70 -95.37
C SER A 575 -47.73 -31.85 -95.36
N PHE A 576 -48.74 -32.26 -94.53
CA PHE A 576 -49.93 -31.53 -93.94
C PHE A 576 -51.39 -31.76 -94.48
N GLU A 577 -52.35 -32.23 -93.62
CA GLU A 577 -53.50 -31.43 -93.03
C GLU A 577 -55.00 -31.55 -93.57
N ASN A 578 -56.05 -31.16 -92.77
CA ASN A 578 -57.38 -30.55 -93.17
C ASN A 578 -58.44 -30.25 -92.04
N ILE A 579 -59.14 -29.09 -92.08
CA ILE A 579 -60.48 -28.80 -91.45
C ILE A 579 -61.42 -28.23 -92.54
N VAL A 580 -62.75 -28.48 -92.49
CA VAL A 580 -63.72 -27.96 -93.49
C VAL A 580 -65.11 -27.63 -92.91
N MET A 581 -65.62 -26.41 -93.15
CA MET A 581 -67.05 -26.15 -93.43
C MET A 581 -67.19 -25.93 -94.95
N VAL A 582 -68.35 -26.22 -95.57
CA VAL A 582 -68.61 -25.87 -96.99
C VAL A 582 -69.85 -25.00 -97.13
N GLU A 583 -69.75 -24.00 -98.00
CA GLU A 583 -70.83 -23.14 -98.51
C GLU A 583 -70.39 -22.68 -99.89
N LYS A 584 -71.33 -22.56 -100.83
CA LYS A 584 -71.03 -22.37 -102.25
C LYS A 584 -71.49 -20.98 -102.68
N GLU A 585 -70.57 -20.02 -102.69
CA GLU A 585 -70.88 -18.62 -103.02
C GLU A 585 -69.96 -18.07 -104.12
N ASN A 586 -70.33 -16.88 -104.64
CA ASN A 586 -69.69 -16.27 -105.81
C ASN A 586 -68.28 -15.74 -105.51
N SER A 587 -67.95 -15.48 -104.24
CA SER A 587 -66.62 -15.16 -103.73
C SER A 587 -65.77 -16.40 -103.42
N GLY A 588 -66.27 -17.61 -103.72
CA GLY A 588 -65.58 -18.88 -103.54
C GLY A 588 -66.36 -19.85 -102.66
N PHE A 589 -65.82 -21.06 -102.52
CA PHE A 589 -66.25 -21.96 -101.47
C PHE A 589 -65.55 -21.62 -100.15
N LYS A 590 -66.29 -21.83 -99.05
CA LYS A 590 -65.79 -21.86 -97.67
C LYS A 590 -64.60 -22.84 -97.54
N TYR A 591 -63.59 -22.46 -96.75
CA TYR A 591 -62.36 -23.19 -96.35
C TYR A 591 -61.20 -23.33 -97.35
N ILE A 592 -60.02 -22.90 -96.87
CA ILE A 592 -58.67 -23.08 -97.45
C ILE A 592 -57.70 -23.21 -96.26
N VAL A 593 -56.72 -24.12 -96.30
CA VAL A 593 -55.64 -24.17 -95.29
C VAL A 593 -54.27 -24.56 -95.88
N GLY A 594 -53.19 -24.04 -95.28
CA GLY A 594 -51.77 -24.45 -95.45
C GLY A 594 -51.07 -24.10 -96.77
N THR A 595 -49.75 -24.38 -96.90
CA THR A 595 -48.96 -24.65 -98.15
C THR A 595 -47.42 -24.85 -97.92
N CYS A 596 -46.67 -25.31 -98.94
CA CYS A 596 -45.34 -26.00 -98.91
C CYS A 596 -44.38 -25.63 -100.08
N ARG A 597 -43.38 -26.47 -100.47
CA ARG A 597 -42.32 -26.14 -101.48
C ARG A 597 -42.20 -27.17 -102.65
N HIS A 598 -41.08 -27.15 -103.37
CA HIS A 598 -40.78 -27.86 -104.64
C HIS A 598 -39.27 -28.05 -104.84
N SER A 599 -38.90 -28.98 -105.72
CA SER A 599 -37.52 -29.31 -106.11
C SER A 599 -36.81 -28.34 -107.07
N ASP A 600 -37.47 -27.29 -107.59
CA ASP A 600 -36.83 -26.24 -108.42
C ASP A 600 -36.32 -25.02 -107.64
N GLY A 601 -36.36 -25.06 -106.29
CA GLY A 601 -35.67 -24.07 -105.45
C GLY A 601 -36.36 -22.72 -105.25
N SER A 602 -37.58 -22.52 -105.78
CA SER A 602 -38.45 -21.43 -105.31
C SER A 602 -39.08 -21.74 -103.94
N ALA A 603 -39.79 -20.77 -103.36
CA ALA A 603 -40.46 -20.90 -102.08
C ALA A 603 -41.94 -20.52 -102.16
N ILE A 604 -42.85 -21.37 -101.65
CA ILE A 604 -43.89 -20.86 -100.78
C ILE A 604 -43.40 -21.09 -99.36
N LYS A 605 -43.29 -19.98 -98.65
CA LYS A 605 -43.52 -19.84 -97.22
C LYS A 605 -44.35 -18.55 -97.13
N ASP A 606 -45.42 -18.44 -96.37
CA ASP A 606 -46.11 -19.41 -95.50
C ASP A 606 -47.62 -19.27 -95.74
N VAL A 607 -48.43 -20.23 -95.30
CA VAL A 607 -49.87 -20.00 -95.05
C VAL A 607 -50.21 -20.59 -93.69
N SER A 608 -50.48 -19.68 -92.76
CA SER A 608 -50.93 -19.95 -91.40
C SER A 608 -52.39 -20.44 -91.35
N VAL A 609 -52.77 -21.02 -90.21
CA VAL A 609 -54.12 -20.84 -89.69
C VAL A 609 -54.07 -19.60 -88.80
N SER A 610 -54.68 -18.49 -89.21
CA SER A 610 -54.93 -17.36 -88.33
C SER A 610 -56.15 -17.65 -87.46
N LEU A 611 -56.01 -17.44 -86.15
CA LEU A 611 -57.13 -17.15 -85.27
C LEU A 611 -57.18 -15.63 -85.12
N GLU A 612 -58.13 -14.98 -85.80
CA GLU A 612 -58.42 -13.57 -85.59
C GLU A 612 -59.16 -13.41 -84.24
N SER A 613 -58.42 -13.11 -83.19
CA SER A 613 -58.98 -12.33 -82.08
C SER A 613 -59.04 -10.87 -82.53
N PRO A 614 -60.09 -10.11 -82.23
CA PRO A 614 -59.96 -8.66 -82.18
C PRO A 614 -58.92 -8.29 -81.12
N ASP A 615 -58.06 -7.33 -81.51
CA ASP A 615 -57.14 -6.54 -80.69
C ASP A 615 -55.90 -7.23 -80.05
N TYR A 616 -54.80 -6.48 -80.10
CA TYR A 616 -53.46 -6.66 -79.50
C TYR A 616 -52.45 -7.60 -80.18
N GLU A 617 -51.24 -7.05 -80.40
CA GLU A 617 -50.10 -7.73 -81.01
C GLU A 617 -49.19 -8.40 -79.95
N THR A 618 -48.66 -9.57 -80.26
CA THR A 618 -47.46 -10.13 -79.62
C THR A 618 -46.59 -10.81 -80.67
N SER A 619 -45.28 -10.57 -80.64
CA SER A 619 -44.31 -11.14 -81.58
C SER A 619 -43.43 -12.21 -80.94
N ALA A 620 -43.05 -13.23 -81.71
CA ALA A 620 -42.19 -14.32 -81.28
C ALA A 620 -41.03 -14.53 -82.26
N LEU A 621 -39.82 -14.72 -81.73
CA LEU A 621 -38.62 -15.06 -82.49
C LEU A 621 -38.27 -16.53 -82.22
N THR A 622 -38.37 -17.37 -83.24
CA THR A 622 -37.97 -18.79 -83.18
C THR A 622 -36.47 -18.95 -83.44
N ASP A 623 -35.79 -19.72 -82.61
CA ASP A 623 -34.47 -20.25 -82.93
C ASP A 623 -34.57 -21.46 -83.89
N LYS A 624 -33.42 -22.09 -84.19
CA LYS A 624 -33.29 -23.16 -85.19
C LYS A 624 -34.04 -24.46 -84.82
N ASN A 625 -34.31 -24.66 -83.53
CA ASN A 625 -34.99 -25.86 -83.00
C ASN A 625 -36.41 -25.56 -82.48
N GLY A 626 -36.88 -24.31 -82.61
CA GLY A 626 -38.31 -23.99 -82.67
C GLY A 626 -39.10 -24.10 -81.37
N SER A 627 -38.44 -24.10 -80.21
CA SER A 627 -39.12 -24.04 -78.90
C SER A 627 -39.13 -22.61 -78.36
N PHE A 628 -40.28 -22.17 -77.85
CA PHE A 628 -40.45 -20.90 -77.14
C PHE A 628 -41.39 -21.09 -75.95
N SER A 629 -41.16 -20.34 -74.87
CA SER A 629 -41.93 -20.41 -73.63
C SER A 629 -42.40 -19.02 -73.21
N LEU A 630 -43.69 -18.92 -72.87
CA LEU A 630 -44.27 -17.79 -72.16
C LEU A 630 -45.36 -18.32 -71.23
N SER A 631 -45.49 -17.75 -70.04
CA SER A 631 -46.46 -18.19 -69.02
C SER A 631 -47.24 -16.99 -68.50
N ILE A 632 -48.57 -17.02 -68.63
CA ILE A 632 -49.50 -15.98 -68.13
C ILE A 632 -50.73 -16.67 -67.52
N ASN A 633 -51.33 -16.03 -66.51
CA ASN A 633 -52.33 -16.63 -65.62
C ASN A 633 -53.75 -16.79 -66.22
N ARG A 634 -54.32 -17.98 -65.97
CA ARG A 634 -55.74 -18.23 -65.60
C ARG A 634 -56.86 -17.57 -66.43
N GLN A 635 -57.26 -18.19 -67.55
CA GLN A 635 -58.58 -18.84 -67.74
C GLN A 635 -58.66 -19.57 -69.10
N VAL A 636 -59.73 -20.33 -69.37
CA VAL A 636 -59.75 -21.43 -70.37
C VAL A 636 -60.71 -21.20 -71.53
N LEU A 637 -60.25 -21.48 -72.76
CA LEU A 637 -61.05 -21.60 -74.00
C LEU A 637 -60.56 -22.80 -74.84
N TYR A 638 -61.40 -23.29 -75.76
CA TYR A 638 -61.22 -24.56 -76.49
C TYR A 638 -60.99 -24.36 -78.00
N TYR A 639 -60.06 -25.13 -78.60
CA TYR A 639 -59.77 -25.13 -80.04
C TYR A 639 -59.32 -26.53 -80.53
N THR A 640 -59.41 -26.77 -81.85
CA THR A 640 -58.96 -28.01 -82.52
C THR A 640 -58.25 -27.67 -83.84
N LEU A 641 -57.24 -28.46 -84.24
CA LEU A 641 -56.23 -28.11 -85.25
C LEU A 641 -56.23 -29.07 -86.46
N ARG A 642 -55.93 -28.57 -87.68
CA ARG A 642 -55.43 -29.30 -88.88
C ARG A 642 -55.20 -28.37 -90.13
N ALA A 643 -54.00 -28.33 -90.73
CA ALA A 643 -53.53 -27.47 -91.87
C ALA A 643 -53.86 -27.98 -93.32
N VAL A 644 -53.09 -27.65 -94.39
CA VAL A 644 -52.86 -28.44 -95.67
C VAL A 644 -51.52 -28.06 -96.41
N LYS A 645 -51.33 -28.28 -97.75
CA LYS A 645 -50.06 -28.30 -98.54
C LYS A 645 -50.18 -27.87 -100.04
N LYS A 646 -49.25 -27.05 -100.64
CA LYS A 646 -48.95 -26.89 -102.11
C LYS A 646 -47.67 -26.04 -102.39
N GLY A 647 -47.15 -26.03 -103.62
CA GLY A 647 -46.20 -25.01 -104.15
C GLY A 647 -46.42 -24.74 -105.66
N ILE A 648 -45.74 -23.84 -106.39
CA ILE A 648 -45.06 -22.52 -106.17
C ILE A 648 -45.05 -21.77 -107.53
N ARG A 649 -44.63 -20.50 -107.65
CA ARG A 649 -43.32 -20.11 -108.27
C ARG A 649 -43.03 -18.58 -108.32
N HIS A 650 -41.72 -18.25 -108.24
CA HIS A 650 -40.89 -17.14 -108.81
C HIS A 650 -41.50 -15.74 -109.14
N THR A 651 -40.79 -14.60 -109.06
CA THR A 651 -39.32 -14.29 -109.05
C THR A 651 -39.07 -13.02 -108.16
N ARG A 652 -38.01 -12.17 -108.15
CA ARG A 652 -36.81 -11.89 -109.00
C ARG A 652 -35.63 -11.31 -108.15
N ILE A 653 -34.51 -10.97 -108.82
CA ILE A 653 -33.13 -10.65 -108.35
C ILE A 653 -32.52 -9.64 -109.38
N PRO A 654 -31.47 -8.79 -109.15
CA PRO A 654 -30.53 -8.58 -108.01
C PRO A 654 -30.34 -7.11 -107.50
N ASN A 655 -29.49 -6.88 -106.47
CA ASN A 655 -28.33 -5.93 -106.38
C ASN A 655 -28.04 -5.22 -105.03
N PHE A 656 -26.77 -5.26 -104.63
CA PHE A 656 -26.03 -4.32 -103.73
C PHE A 656 -25.52 -3.10 -104.56
N PRO A 657 -25.16 -1.90 -104.00
CA PRO A 657 -23.98 -1.74 -103.11
C PRO A 657 -23.90 -0.56 -102.08
N LEU A 658 -23.06 -0.78 -101.04
CA LEU A 658 -22.08 0.11 -100.39
C LEU A 658 -22.37 1.57 -99.90
N ILE A 659 -22.14 1.79 -98.58
CA ILE A 659 -21.37 2.93 -97.96
C ILE A 659 -22.10 4.32 -97.88
N PRO A 660 -21.84 5.24 -96.90
CA PRO A 660 -20.81 5.29 -95.82
C PRO A 660 -21.27 5.61 -94.34
N TYR A 661 -20.32 5.41 -93.40
CA TYR A 661 -20.15 6.05 -92.06
C TYR A 661 -21.23 5.84 -90.96
N LYS A 662 -20.90 5.90 -89.66
CA LYS A 662 -19.66 6.37 -88.99
C LYS A 662 -19.31 5.54 -87.74
N GLU A 663 -18.01 5.40 -87.45
CA GLU A 663 -17.50 4.85 -86.18
C GLU A 663 -17.58 5.87 -85.03
N ILE A 664 -17.69 5.36 -83.78
CA ILE A 664 -16.96 5.88 -82.61
C ILE A 664 -16.53 4.67 -81.76
N GLN A 665 -15.21 4.50 -81.53
CA GLN A 665 -14.67 3.80 -80.36
C GLN A 665 -14.50 4.79 -79.20
N LEU A 666 -14.58 4.33 -77.95
CA LEU A 666 -13.84 4.92 -76.83
C LEU A 666 -13.61 3.90 -75.70
N ILE A 667 -12.88 4.31 -74.67
CA ILE A 667 -11.97 3.47 -73.86
C ILE A 667 -12.38 3.43 -72.37
N LEU A 668 -11.83 2.44 -71.63
CA LEU A 668 -11.78 2.27 -70.17
C LEU A 668 -12.15 3.50 -69.31
N ASN A 669 -12.84 3.22 -68.20
CA ASN A 669 -12.20 3.33 -66.88
C ASN A 669 -12.61 2.13 -66.02
#